data_AF-A0A1H4BH16-F1
#
_entry.id   AF-A0A1H4BH16-F1
#
_cell.length_a   1.000
_cell.length_b   1.000
_cell.length_c   1.000
_cell.angle_alpha   90.00
_cell.angle_beta   90.00
_cell.angle_gamma   90.00
#
_symmetry.space_group_name_H-M   'P 1'
#
loop_
_entity.id
_entity.type
_entity.pdbx_description
1 polymer ?
#
loop_
_entity_poly.entity_id
_entity_poly.type
_entity_poly.pdbx_seq_one_letter_code
_entity_poly.pdbx_strand_id
1 'polypeptide(L)'
;MNKEIFYNYDCYALERIYPERKFVEILEQISSLNDSIKPFISNVTDLLHTSIKDDKNIEITEIVSPNIDEELEKKLADSPLYTSYKSHSEKSLSKFVFNKFLRRIFKKDGHNNETHVIQDYIHSWLEKNLAINIVQDSRFSSLEVLKSLLDKTEMLHGFYVDLIKNIPTEWILSNKDEWINVNVSPDKLLDNIRTFDKEFVNGYESSLSKLSKENLWNFVQEATGNSDYMMLNREFSFISSVLIRKDISLWIEFWDNLKLPAIQDCVFMSSLNFVPQEYLQLVSILTDEKTSVKSDLKVLLFIVAQNYFEASNKLTERFSIYEDLERKNERNQQFFEKGIKQQKKWLEEKKKNYKALIQSLKKKLSNSEIEDWIFSYRPRTNNCQYRPNDIYNLEIKLLTEVYKEKCVEFLSLDLQSFNLQKFNFYVEVIKDKEDKKNASTLLGAMVIYISSDKFYWDKTYVEPYWSALKGLGFIIGQQEKPIEKAKELINKFKIIHQGWNPYKIDYKLLTKETFIYSGISLLLENESAFNNNNDKEIFFKELLSHILIQDRYSQVDNSEYYQMPLHLLFLVANQILPSIKEYYELELINNYDNLYSLLSVLSSEEKPICDTSKKLISERLDKEFFVEKKQFSNRSQKDKVQELEKMIELLNIEN
;
A
#
# COMPACT_ATOMS: atom_id res chain seq x y z
N MET A 1 2.48 -14.57 18.77
CA MET A 1 2.96 -13.37 18.06
C MET A 1 4.50 -13.35 18.11
N ASN A 2 5.27 -13.77 17.09
CA ASN A 2 6.75 -13.69 17.17
C ASN A 2 7.26 -12.25 17.03
N LYS A 3 7.08 -11.55 18.12
CA LYS A 3 7.52 -10.22 18.50
C LYS A 3 8.92 -9.79 18.02
N GLU A 4 9.80 -10.70 17.58
CA GLU A 4 11.20 -10.39 17.20
C GLU A 4 11.37 -9.52 15.95
N ILE A 5 10.60 -9.76 14.87
CA ILE A 5 10.75 -8.96 13.65
C ILE A 5 10.01 -7.63 13.77
N PHE A 6 8.85 -7.62 14.43
CA PHE A 6 8.12 -6.42 14.80
C PHE A 6 8.95 -5.46 15.67
N TYR A 7 9.71 -5.98 16.65
CA TYR A 7 10.59 -5.15 17.46
C TYR A 7 11.84 -4.69 16.75
N ASN A 8 12.31 -5.35 15.69
CA ASN A 8 13.44 -4.78 14.95
C ASN A 8 13.06 -3.47 14.24
N TYR A 9 11.79 -3.24 13.90
CA TYR A 9 11.41 -2.21 12.93
C TYR A 9 10.40 -1.15 13.43
N ASP A 10 9.72 -1.35 14.57
CA ASP A 10 8.81 -0.38 15.19
C ASP A 10 9.30 0.08 16.58
N CYS A 11 9.68 1.36 16.72
CA CYS A 11 10.25 1.92 17.93
C CYS A 11 9.23 2.27 18.99
N TYR A 12 7.97 2.53 18.65
CA TYR A 12 6.94 2.75 19.66
C TYR A 12 6.72 1.45 20.46
N ALA A 13 6.89 0.31 19.77
CA ALA A 13 6.99 -1.00 20.40
C ALA A 13 8.37 -1.29 21.02
N LEU A 14 9.48 -0.78 20.46
CA LEU A 14 10.80 -0.89 21.12
C LEU A 14 10.87 -0.13 22.43
N GLU A 15 10.37 1.11 22.54
CA GLU A 15 10.41 1.88 23.79
C GLU A 15 9.63 1.21 24.92
N ARG A 16 8.56 0.47 24.58
CA ARG A 16 7.74 -0.24 25.57
C ARG A 16 8.23 -1.65 25.87
N ILE A 17 8.67 -2.41 24.86
CA ILE A 17 8.88 -3.87 24.99
C ILE A 17 10.36 -4.27 24.90
N TYR A 18 11.24 -3.42 24.36
CA TYR A 18 12.68 -3.69 24.40
C TYR A 18 13.27 -3.52 25.81
N PRO A 19 12.89 -2.52 26.63
CA PRO A 19 13.29 -2.49 28.03
C PRO A 19 12.77 -3.69 28.82
N GLU A 20 11.54 -4.13 28.54
CA GLU A 20 10.96 -5.36 29.12
C GLU A 20 11.83 -6.58 28.78
N ARG A 21 12.13 -6.81 27.49
CA ARG A 21 12.97 -7.93 27.04
C ARG A 21 14.37 -7.89 27.62
N LYS A 22 15.02 -6.72 27.60
CA LYS A 22 16.35 -6.56 28.21
C LYS A 22 16.33 -6.85 29.70
N PHE A 23 15.27 -6.43 30.40
CA PHE A 23 15.12 -6.71 31.81
C PHE A 23 14.91 -8.21 32.05
N VAL A 24 14.07 -8.87 31.24
CA VAL A 24 13.89 -10.33 31.27
C VAL A 24 15.22 -11.05 31.03
N GLU A 25 16.03 -10.62 30.04
CA GLU A 25 17.37 -11.17 29.77
C GLU A 25 18.33 -11.00 30.96
N ILE A 26 18.26 -9.85 31.67
CA ILE A 26 19.03 -9.63 32.91
C ILE A 26 18.60 -10.64 33.97
N LEU A 27 17.29 -10.84 34.18
CA LEU A 27 16.80 -11.83 35.15
C LEU A 27 17.24 -13.25 34.78
N GLU A 28 17.22 -13.61 33.50
CA GLU A 28 17.66 -14.91 33.01
C GLU A 28 19.15 -15.18 33.21
N GLN A 29 19.99 -14.14 33.22
CA GLN A 29 21.43 -14.29 33.50
C GLN A 29 21.74 -14.55 34.98
N ILE A 30 20.77 -14.36 35.88
CA ILE A 30 20.94 -14.59 37.32
C ILE A 30 20.55 -16.04 37.63
N SER A 31 21.54 -16.95 37.62
CA SER A 31 21.32 -18.38 37.85
C SER A 31 20.55 -18.70 39.13
N SER A 32 20.92 -18.07 40.24
CA SER A 32 20.30 -18.29 41.55
C SER A 32 18.82 -17.87 41.59
N LEU A 33 18.41 -16.88 40.79
CA LEU A 33 17.02 -16.43 40.70
C LEU A 33 16.17 -17.45 39.93
N ASN A 34 16.70 -17.96 38.81
CA ASN A 34 16.05 -19.01 38.03
C ASN A 34 15.94 -20.32 38.83
N ASP A 35 16.99 -20.69 39.57
CA ASP A 35 16.98 -21.87 40.43
C ASP A 35 15.91 -21.74 41.53
N SER A 36 15.72 -20.54 42.08
CA SER A 36 14.72 -20.27 43.12
C SER A 36 13.27 -20.36 42.63
N ILE A 37 12.99 -20.01 41.36
CA ILE A 37 11.63 -20.07 40.81
C ILE A 37 11.30 -21.38 40.11
N LYS A 38 12.30 -22.19 39.74
CA LYS A 38 12.10 -23.44 38.99
C LYS A 38 11.12 -24.42 39.65
N PRO A 39 11.17 -24.66 40.99
CA PRO A 39 10.19 -25.52 41.65
C PRO A 39 8.76 -24.95 41.58
N PHE A 40 8.62 -23.63 41.69
CA PHE A 40 7.34 -22.95 41.58
C PHE A 40 6.76 -23.10 40.17
N ILE A 41 7.55 -22.83 39.13
CA ILE A 41 7.11 -22.99 37.74
C ILE A 41 6.72 -24.44 37.45
N SER A 42 7.52 -25.42 37.91
CA SER A 42 7.20 -26.85 37.75
C SER A 42 5.86 -27.20 38.40
N ASN A 43 5.61 -26.73 39.63
CA ASN A 43 4.34 -26.95 40.32
C ASN A 43 3.16 -26.31 39.57
N VAL A 44 3.33 -25.09 39.06
CA VAL A 44 2.30 -24.43 38.24
C VAL A 44 2.02 -25.21 36.96
N THR A 45 3.05 -25.73 36.29
CA THR A 45 2.92 -26.61 35.12
C THR A 45 2.13 -27.88 35.46
N ASP A 46 2.44 -28.55 36.57
CA ASP A 46 1.73 -29.75 37.05
C ASP A 46 0.24 -29.49 37.33
N LEU A 47 -0.04 -28.36 37.99
CA LEU A 47 -1.41 -27.93 38.30
C LEU A 47 -2.18 -27.54 37.05
N LEU A 48 -1.53 -26.89 36.07
CA LEU A 48 -2.12 -26.61 34.76
C LEU A 48 -2.49 -27.89 34.02
N HIS A 49 -1.58 -28.86 33.94
CA HIS A 49 -1.86 -30.15 33.32
C HIS A 49 -3.02 -30.86 34.02
N THR A 50 -3.04 -30.85 35.35
CA THR A 50 -4.14 -31.45 36.14
C THR A 50 -5.46 -30.73 35.89
N SER A 51 -5.46 -29.39 35.84
CA SER A 51 -6.65 -28.59 35.55
C SER A 51 -7.19 -28.84 34.14
N ILE A 52 -6.31 -29.08 33.16
CA ILE A 52 -6.70 -29.43 31.78
C ILE A 52 -7.27 -30.85 31.73
N LYS A 53 -6.58 -31.82 32.32
CA LYS A 53 -6.96 -33.24 32.26
C LYS A 53 -8.25 -33.56 33.01
N ASP A 54 -8.43 -32.98 34.19
CA ASP A 54 -9.54 -33.29 35.09
C ASP A 54 -10.68 -32.25 35.04
N ASP A 55 -10.53 -31.19 34.24
CA ASP A 55 -11.38 -29.98 34.23
C ASP A 55 -11.69 -29.42 35.64
N LYS A 56 -10.67 -29.41 36.51
CA LYS A 56 -10.77 -28.95 37.90
C LYS A 56 -10.32 -27.51 38.05
N ASN A 57 -11.04 -26.78 38.91
CA ASN A 57 -10.58 -25.50 39.43
C ASN A 57 -9.51 -25.71 40.49
N ILE A 58 -8.41 -24.97 40.37
CA ILE A 58 -7.28 -25.04 41.31
C ILE A 58 -7.40 -23.91 42.34
N GLU A 59 -7.32 -24.24 43.62
CA GLU A 59 -7.28 -23.25 44.68
C GLU A 59 -5.87 -22.65 44.82
N ILE A 60 -5.75 -21.35 44.54
CA ILE A 60 -4.47 -20.63 44.57
C ILE A 60 -3.83 -20.59 45.97
N THR A 61 -4.64 -20.65 47.02
CA THR A 61 -4.20 -20.51 48.42
C THR A 61 -3.26 -21.62 48.88
N GLU A 62 -3.24 -22.76 48.18
CA GLU A 62 -2.39 -23.91 48.50
C GLU A 62 -1.02 -23.87 47.80
N ILE A 63 -0.81 -22.91 46.88
CA ILE A 63 0.42 -22.82 46.08
C ILE A 63 1.47 -21.98 46.84
N VAL A 64 2.54 -22.63 47.27
CA VAL A 64 3.67 -21.95 47.93
C VAL A 64 4.42 -21.08 46.93
N SER A 65 4.33 -19.75 47.13
CA SER A 65 5.07 -18.77 46.32
C SER A 65 6.50 -18.59 46.84
N PRO A 66 7.52 -18.57 45.97
CA PRO A 66 8.89 -18.33 46.40
C PRO A 66 9.06 -16.87 46.83
N ASN A 67 9.91 -16.62 47.82
CA ASN A 67 10.30 -15.27 48.20
C ASN A 67 11.67 -14.96 47.58
N ILE A 68 11.67 -14.10 46.56
CA ILE A 68 12.88 -13.68 45.84
C ILE A 68 13.26 -12.22 46.16
N ASP A 69 12.64 -11.57 47.15
CA ASP A 69 12.84 -10.14 47.40
C ASP A 69 14.29 -9.80 47.78
N GLU A 70 14.94 -10.63 48.61
CA GLU A 70 16.36 -10.43 48.99
C GLU A 70 17.29 -10.54 47.78
N GLU A 71 16.98 -11.45 46.86
CA GLU A 71 17.80 -11.69 45.68
C GLU A 71 17.59 -10.60 44.62
N LEU A 72 16.35 -10.17 44.41
CA LEU A 72 16.03 -9.00 43.59
C LEU A 72 16.70 -7.76 44.15
N GLU A 73 16.71 -7.56 45.47
CA GLU A 73 17.41 -6.43 46.11
C GLU A 73 18.90 -6.47 45.85
N LYS A 74 19.54 -7.62 46.07
CA LYS A 74 20.98 -7.77 45.86
C LYS A 74 21.41 -7.54 44.40
N LYS A 75 20.56 -7.91 43.44
CA LYS A 75 20.91 -7.93 42.00
C LYS A 75 20.39 -6.73 41.21
N LEU A 76 19.35 -6.07 41.71
CA LEU A 76 18.70 -4.94 41.05
C LEU A 76 18.74 -3.65 41.87
N ALA A 77 19.54 -3.56 42.94
CA ALA A 77 19.69 -2.34 43.75
C ALA A 77 19.99 -1.09 42.92
N ASP A 78 20.78 -1.22 41.86
CA ASP A 78 21.14 -0.10 40.97
C ASP A 78 20.13 0.11 39.82
N SER A 79 19.11 -0.74 39.71
CA SER A 79 18.07 -0.62 38.68
C SER A 79 17.11 0.52 39.04
N PRO A 80 16.93 1.54 38.16
CA PRO A 80 15.98 2.63 38.39
C PRO A 80 14.53 2.14 38.59
N LEU A 81 14.17 1.02 37.95
CA LEU A 81 12.84 0.42 38.08
C LEU A 81 12.62 -0.18 39.48
N TYR A 82 13.67 -0.77 40.07
CA TYR A 82 13.60 -1.39 41.39
C TYR A 82 13.67 -0.34 42.51
N THR A 83 14.54 0.66 42.38
CA THR A 83 14.63 1.79 43.33
C THR A 83 13.35 2.63 43.34
N SER A 84 12.76 2.87 42.16
CA SER A 84 11.45 3.52 42.04
C SER A 84 10.35 2.71 42.74
N TYR A 85 10.32 1.39 42.57
CA TYR A 85 9.36 0.53 43.27
C TYR A 85 9.51 0.60 44.80
N LYS A 86 10.73 0.41 45.31
CA LYS A 86 11.03 0.44 46.75
C LYS A 86 10.71 1.78 47.42
N SER A 87 10.87 2.89 46.70
CA SER A 87 10.55 4.24 47.22
C SER A 87 9.05 4.54 47.27
N HIS A 88 8.21 3.80 46.55
CA HIS A 88 6.77 4.08 46.42
C HIS A 88 5.87 2.95 46.94
N SER A 89 6.43 1.82 47.35
CA SER A 89 5.67 0.65 47.82
C SER A 89 6.37 -0.06 48.97
N GLU A 90 5.66 -0.23 50.09
CA GLU A 90 6.07 -1.09 51.21
C GLU A 90 5.70 -2.57 50.98
N LYS A 91 5.00 -2.89 49.88
CA LYS A 91 4.54 -4.25 49.60
C LYS A 91 5.68 -5.08 49.00
N SER A 92 5.76 -6.34 49.42
CA SER A 92 6.65 -7.35 48.82
C SER A 92 6.37 -7.48 47.32
N LEU A 93 7.41 -7.28 46.50
CA LEU A 93 7.32 -7.38 45.04
C LEU A 93 7.07 -8.84 44.65
N SER A 94 7.83 -9.77 45.23
CA SER A 94 7.67 -11.21 45.05
C SER A 94 6.24 -11.67 45.35
N LYS A 95 5.70 -11.31 46.52
CA LYS A 95 4.33 -11.68 46.91
C LYS A 95 3.29 -11.16 45.92
N PHE A 96 3.45 -9.94 45.42
CA PHE A 96 2.51 -9.38 44.45
C PHE A 96 2.56 -10.15 43.12
N VAL A 97 3.75 -10.28 42.51
CA VAL A 97 3.89 -10.84 41.17
C VAL A 97 3.50 -12.31 41.11
N PHE A 98 3.87 -13.14 42.09
CA PHE A 98 3.48 -14.55 42.11
C PHE A 98 1.98 -14.73 42.32
N ASN A 99 1.38 -13.99 43.26
CA ASN A 99 -0.07 -14.07 43.46
C ASN A 99 -0.85 -13.60 42.23
N LYS A 100 -0.40 -12.50 41.61
CA LYS A 100 -1.07 -11.97 40.41
C LYS A 100 -0.95 -12.93 39.24
N PHE A 101 0.24 -13.50 39.02
CA PHE A 101 0.48 -14.55 38.02
C PHE A 101 -0.46 -15.75 38.20
N LEU A 102 -0.57 -16.30 39.41
CA LEU A 102 -1.49 -17.42 39.71
C LEU A 102 -2.96 -17.03 39.49
N ARG A 103 -3.35 -15.80 39.85
CA ARG A 103 -4.73 -15.31 39.64
C ARG A 103 -5.07 -15.15 38.16
N ARG A 104 -4.13 -14.70 37.34
CA ARG A 104 -4.30 -14.62 35.88
C ARG A 104 -4.56 -16.01 35.28
N ILE A 105 -3.85 -17.02 35.75
CA ILE A 105 -3.99 -18.41 35.26
C ILE A 105 -5.26 -19.08 35.78
N PHE A 106 -5.43 -19.18 37.11
CA PHE A 106 -6.46 -20.05 37.70
C PHE A 106 -7.76 -19.33 38.07
N LYS A 107 -7.78 -17.99 38.10
CA LYS A 107 -8.98 -17.17 38.38
C LYS A 107 -9.38 -16.25 37.23
N LYS A 108 -8.68 -16.32 36.09
CA LYS A 108 -8.89 -15.46 34.91
C LYS A 108 -8.96 -13.96 35.27
N ASP A 109 -8.12 -13.53 36.20
CA ASP A 109 -8.08 -12.14 36.67
C ASP A 109 -7.43 -11.23 35.59
N GLY A 110 -8.27 -10.65 34.74
CA GLY A 110 -7.86 -9.73 33.67
C GLY A 110 -7.68 -8.27 34.12
N HIS A 111 -7.84 -7.93 35.41
CA HIS A 111 -7.62 -6.56 35.86
C HIS A 111 -6.14 -6.21 35.79
N ASN A 112 -5.78 -5.16 35.04
CA ASN A 112 -4.43 -4.60 35.08
C ASN A 112 -4.30 -3.70 36.31
N ASN A 113 -3.75 -4.25 37.40
CA ASN A 113 -3.55 -3.52 38.67
C ASN A 113 -2.07 -3.38 39.02
N GLU A 114 -1.21 -3.62 38.03
CA GLU A 114 0.21 -3.33 38.04
C GLU A 114 0.40 -1.81 38.01
N THR A 115 0.80 -1.25 39.15
CA THR A 115 1.05 0.19 39.29
C THR A 115 2.50 0.55 38.95
N HIS A 116 3.38 -0.44 38.82
CA HIS A 116 4.80 -0.26 38.56
C HIS A 116 5.27 -1.14 37.40
N VAL A 117 6.02 -0.54 36.47
CA VAL A 117 6.56 -1.21 35.26
C VAL A 117 7.37 -2.48 35.58
N ILE A 118 8.10 -2.51 36.71
CA ILE A 118 8.87 -3.69 37.12
C ILE A 118 7.98 -4.93 37.36
N GLN A 119 6.73 -4.73 37.79
CA GLN A 119 5.78 -5.84 38.01
C GLN A 119 5.43 -6.51 36.68
N ASP A 120 5.15 -5.71 35.65
CA ASP A 120 4.90 -6.21 34.30
C ASP A 120 6.10 -6.98 33.75
N TYR A 121 7.32 -6.48 33.96
CA TYR A 121 8.53 -7.13 33.42
C TYR A 121 8.83 -8.45 34.11
N ILE A 122 8.60 -8.55 35.42
CA ILE A 122 8.71 -9.82 36.15
C ILE A 122 7.62 -10.79 35.72
N HIS A 123 6.38 -10.35 35.48
CA HIS A 123 5.35 -11.22 34.91
C HIS A 123 5.76 -11.79 33.55
N SER A 124 6.32 -10.98 32.65
CA SER A 124 6.81 -11.47 31.36
C SER A 124 7.94 -12.49 31.50
N TRP A 125 8.83 -12.32 32.48
CA TRP A 125 9.84 -13.32 32.81
C TRP A 125 9.22 -14.63 33.34
N LEU A 126 8.21 -14.57 34.21
CA LEU A 126 7.49 -15.76 34.69
C LEU A 126 6.72 -16.46 33.57
N GLU A 127 6.06 -15.72 32.70
CA GLU A 127 5.34 -16.23 31.54
C GLU A 127 6.29 -16.95 30.56
N LYS A 128 7.47 -16.38 30.29
CA LYS A 128 8.51 -17.02 29.47
C LYS A 128 9.01 -18.32 30.09
N ASN A 129 9.31 -18.32 31.39
CA ASN A 129 9.76 -19.53 32.09
C ASN A 129 8.69 -20.62 32.10
N LEU A 130 7.42 -20.27 32.28
CA LEU A 130 6.30 -21.21 32.20
C LEU A 130 6.19 -21.81 30.79
N ALA A 131 6.26 -20.98 29.74
CA ALA A 131 6.22 -21.45 28.35
C ALA A 131 7.34 -22.44 28.04
N ILE A 132 8.58 -22.13 28.47
CA ILE A 132 9.73 -23.02 28.28
C ILE A 132 9.55 -24.34 29.04
N ASN A 133 9.08 -24.27 30.29
CA ASN A 133 8.86 -25.46 31.11
C ASN A 133 7.79 -26.38 30.51
N ILE A 134 6.69 -25.81 30.01
CA ILE A 134 5.62 -26.55 29.31
C ILE A 134 6.15 -27.23 28.05
N VAL A 135 6.94 -26.51 27.24
CA VAL A 135 7.52 -27.06 26.01
C VAL A 135 8.48 -28.23 26.27
N GLN A 136 9.13 -28.26 27.43
CA GLN A 136 10.00 -29.36 27.86
C GLN A 136 9.24 -30.56 28.41
N ASP A 137 7.94 -30.40 28.68
CA ASP A 137 7.08 -31.42 29.26
C ASP A 137 6.24 -32.12 28.19
N SER A 138 6.56 -33.39 27.93
CA SER A 138 5.90 -34.19 26.89
C SER A 138 4.40 -34.40 27.15
N ARG A 139 3.90 -34.19 28.37
CA ARG A 139 2.46 -34.24 28.67
C ARG A 139 1.65 -33.20 27.90
N PHE A 140 2.28 -32.11 27.48
CA PHE A 140 1.66 -31.03 26.69
C PHE A 140 1.83 -31.20 25.17
N SER A 141 2.40 -32.30 24.71
CA SER A 141 2.76 -32.48 23.29
C SER A 141 1.58 -32.60 22.32
N SER A 142 0.39 -32.95 22.81
CA SER A 142 -0.80 -33.09 21.96
C SER A 142 -1.46 -31.75 21.67
N LEU A 143 -2.00 -31.61 20.44
CA LEU A 143 -2.65 -30.38 20.01
C LEU A 143 -3.92 -30.08 20.83
N GLU A 144 -4.66 -31.10 21.27
CA GLU A 144 -5.84 -30.95 22.14
C GLU A 144 -5.50 -30.34 23.50
N VAL A 145 -4.41 -30.80 24.14
CA VAL A 145 -3.93 -30.23 25.40
C VAL A 145 -3.44 -28.79 25.19
N LEU A 146 -2.77 -28.50 24.08
CA LEU A 146 -2.34 -27.13 23.75
C LEU A 146 -3.52 -26.18 23.54
N LYS A 147 -4.61 -26.61 22.89
CA LYS A 147 -5.83 -25.80 22.75
C LYS A 147 -6.41 -25.44 24.13
N SER A 148 -6.54 -26.43 24.99
CA SER A 148 -7.05 -26.24 26.36
C SER A 148 -6.12 -25.34 27.20
N LEU A 149 -4.81 -25.45 26.99
CA LEU A 149 -3.81 -24.60 27.63
C LEU A 149 -3.98 -23.13 27.22
N LEU A 150 -4.27 -22.83 25.96
CA LEU A 150 -4.49 -21.46 25.50
C LEU A 150 -5.70 -20.81 26.20
N ASP A 151 -6.76 -21.57 26.43
CA ASP A 151 -7.96 -21.07 27.12
C ASP A 151 -7.72 -20.80 28.62
N LYS A 152 -6.84 -21.60 29.25
CA LYS A 152 -6.43 -21.40 30.66
C LYS A 152 -5.39 -20.29 30.80
N THR A 153 -4.67 -19.95 29.74
CA THR A 153 -3.58 -18.94 29.74
C THR A 153 -3.92 -17.67 28.95
N GLU A 154 -5.19 -17.45 28.59
CA GLU A 154 -5.62 -16.31 27.78
C GLU A 154 -5.28 -14.94 28.38
N MET A 155 -5.10 -14.87 29.71
CA MET A 155 -4.72 -13.66 30.45
C MET A 155 -3.19 -13.42 30.50
N LEU A 156 -2.39 -14.30 29.90
CA LEU A 156 -0.93 -14.21 29.85
C LEU A 156 -0.47 -13.68 28.47
N HIS A 157 -0.11 -12.41 28.41
CA HIS A 157 0.12 -11.69 27.15
C HIS A 157 1.47 -12.00 26.47
N GLY A 158 2.50 -12.34 27.25
CA GLY A 158 3.82 -12.77 26.79
C GLY A 158 3.89 -14.27 26.50
N PHE A 159 3.20 -15.08 27.31
CA PHE A 159 3.23 -16.55 27.28
C PHE A 159 3.01 -17.13 25.87
N TYR A 160 1.97 -16.69 25.15
CA TYR A 160 1.65 -17.17 23.81
C TYR A 160 2.80 -17.04 22.81
N VAL A 161 3.60 -15.99 22.95
CA VAL A 161 4.74 -15.74 22.07
C VAL A 161 5.86 -16.73 22.31
N ASP A 162 6.24 -16.89 23.57
CA ASP A 162 7.30 -17.79 23.95
C ASP A 162 6.89 -19.25 23.75
N LEU A 163 5.62 -19.58 23.95
CA LEU A 163 5.08 -20.92 23.66
C LEU A 163 5.29 -21.26 22.17
N ILE A 164 4.77 -20.44 21.25
CA ILE A 164 4.90 -20.73 19.81
C ILE A 164 6.37 -20.76 19.37
N LYS A 165 7.21 -19.86 19.90
CA LYS A 165 8.62 -19.82 19.54
C LYS A 165 9.35 -21.11 19.93
N ASN A 166 8.98 -21.72 21.06
CA ASN A 166 9.72 -22.83 21.64
C ASN A 166 9.13 -24.22 21.34
N ILE A 167 7.87 -24.35 20.88
CA ILE A 167 7.28 -25.67 20.52
C ILE A 167 8.27 -26.48 19.63
N PRO A 168 8.59 -27.75 19.98
CA PRO A 168 9.53 -28.55 19.22
C PRO A 168 8.93 -28.99 17.88
N THR A 169 9.74 -29.04 16.83
CA THR A 169 9.28 -29.49 15.51
C THR A 169 8.80 -30.95 15.55
N GLU A 170 9.36 -31.76 16.45
CA GLU A 170 9.00 -33.16 16.66
C GLU A 170 7.55 -33.34 17.11
N TRP A 171 6.99 -32.41 17.90
CA TRP A 171 5.58 -32.46 18.34
C TRP A 171 4.63 -32.29 17.16
N ILE A 172 5.05 -31.51 16.16
CA ILE A 172 4.27 -31.25 14.95
C ILE A 172 4.39 -32.45 14.00
N LEU A 173 5.61 -32.91 13.75
CA LEU A 173 5.87 -34.00 12.80
C LEU A 173 5.28 -35.35 13.25
N SER A 174 5.22 -35.61 14.55
CA SER A 174 4.65 -36.84 15.09
C SER A 174 3.13 -36.96 14.88
N ASN A 175 2.41 -35.84 14.82
CA ASN A 175 0.95 -35.79 14.65
C ASN A 175 0.55 -34.83 13.51
N LYS A 176 1.29 -34.83 12.40
CA LYS A 176 1.13 -33.83 11.32
C LYS A 176 -0.32 -33.66 10.85
N ASP A 177 -1.07 -34.76 10.77
CA ASP A 177 -2.44 -34.78 10.25
C ASP A 177 -3.38 -33.97 11.15
N GLU A 178 -3.16 -33.96 12.46
CA GLU A 178 -3.96 -33.15 13.40
C GLU A 178 -3.72 -31.65 13.20
N TRP A 179 -2.47 -31.26 12.90
CA TRP A 179 -2.08 -29.86 12.72
C TRP A 179 -2.56 -29.27 11.40
N ILE A 180 -2.69 -30.07 10.35
CA ILE A 180 -3.11 -29.60 9.01
C ILE A 180 -4.60 -29.82 8.74
N ASN A 181 -5.31 -30.60 9.57
CA ASN A 181 -6.71 -30.96 9.33
C ASN A 181 -7.66 -29.79 9.60
N VAL A 182 -8.32 -29.34 8.55
CA VAL A 182 -9.36 -28.31 8.57
C VAL A 182 -10.69 -28.94 8.15
N ASN A 183 -11.29 -29.75 9.02
CA ASN A 183 -12.60 -30.38 8.78
C ASN A 183 -13.71 -29.73 9.61
N VAL A 184 -13.86 -28.42 9.45
CA VAL A 184 -14.91 -27.61 10.10
C VAL A 184 -15.55 -26.68 9.08
N SER A 185 -16.75 -26.18 9.38
CA SER A 185 -17.42 -25.20 8.52
C SER A 185 -16.64 -23.88 8.47
N PRO A 186 -16.71 -23.12 7.36
CA PRO A 186 -16.12 -21.78 7.27
C PRO A 186 -16.44 -20.87 8.46
N ASP A 187 -17.69 -20.88 8.94
CA ASP A 187 -18.12 -20.13 10.12
C ASP A 187 -17.37 -20.49 11.41
N LYS A 188 -16.85 -21.72 11.53
CA LYS A 188 -16.03 -22.13 12.67
C LYS A 188 -14.57 -21.70 12.52
N LEU A 189 -14.09 -21.47 11.30
CA LEU A 189 -12.73 -21.00 11.05
C LEU A 189 -12.56 -19.53 11.43
N LEU A 190 -13.64 -18.76 11.35
CA LEU A 190 -13.61 -17.31 11.42
C LEU A 190 -14.16 -16.79 12.77
N ASP A 191 -13.49 -15.78 13.32
CA ASP A 191 -14.03 -14.94 14.39
C ASP A 191 -14.75 -13.72 13.78
N ASN A 192 -15.95 -13.40 14.28
CA ASN A 192 -16.69 -12.22 13.86
C ASN A 192 -16.12 -10.96 14.52
N ILE A 193 -15.42 -10.11 13.76
CA ILE A 193 -15.22 -8.70 14.14
C ILE A 193 -16.57 -7.98 13.94
N ARG A 194 -16.87 -6.99 14.79
CA ARG A 194 -18.16 -6.28 15.03
C ARG A 194 -19.07 -5.92 13.84
N THR A 195 -18.64 -6.11 12.59
CA THR A 195 -19.34 -5.72 11.34
C THR A 195 -19.62 -6.87 10.38
N PHE A 196 -19.22 -8.11 10.68
CA PHE A 196 -19.30 -9.21 9.72
C PHE A 196 -20.63 -10.00 9.79
N ASP A 197 -21.29 -10.17 8.63
CA ASP A 197 -22.58 -10.86 8.48
C ASP A 197 -22.37 -12.36 8.16
N LYS A 198 -22.98 -13.24 8.95
CA LYS A 198 -22.96 -14.69 8.69
C LYS A 198 -23.64 -15.05 7.38
N GLU A 199 -24.58 -14.24 6.89
CA GLU A 199 -25.22 -14.44 5.59
C GLU A 199 -24.21 -14.30 4.44
N PHE A 200 -23.14 -13.51 4.61
CA PHE A 200 -22.11 -13.35 3.60
C PHE A 200 -21.32 -14.65 3.37
N VAL A 201 -20.86 -15.34 4.43
CA VAL A 201 -20.10 -16.60 4.29
C VAL A 201 -20.97 -17.69 3.67
N ASN A 202 -22.23 -17.77 4.09
CA ASN A 202 -23.19 -18.73 3.55
C ASN A 202 -23.48 -18.47 2.06
N GLY A 203 -23.44 -17.21 1.61
CA GLY A 203 -23.58 -16.84 0.20
C GLY A 203 -22.28 -16.88 -0.60
N TYR A 204 -21.11 -16.86 0.05
CA TYR A 204 -19.82 -16.61 -0.58
C TYR A 204 -19.44 -17.68 -1.62
N GLU A 205 -19.62 -18.97 -1.31
CA GLU A 205 -19.34 -20.05 -2.27
C GLU A 205 -20.18 -19.90 -3.54
N SER A 206 -21.45 -19.50 -3.39
CA SER A 206 -22.35 -19.27 -4.53
C SER A 206 -21.92 -18.06 -5.36
N SER A 207 -21.43 -17.00 -4.70
CA SER A 207 -20.90 -15.80 -5.36
C SER A 207 -19.59 -16.10 -6.08
N LEU A 208 -18.68 -16.85 -5.46
CA LEU A 208 -17.39 -17.24 -6.01
C LEU A 208 -17.56 -18.02 -7.32
N SER A 209 -18.56 -18.89 -7.40
CA SER A 209 -18.87 -19.66 -8.62
C SER A 209 -19.34 -18.80 -9.81
N LYS A 210 -19.81 -17.58 -9.55
CA LYS A 210 -20.30 -16.64 -10.57
C LYS A 210 -19.22 -15.67 -11.05
N LEU A 211 -18.09 -15.58 -10.36
CA LEU A 211 -17.00 -14.70 -10.73
C LEU A 211 -16.30 -15.20 -12.01
N SER A 212 -15.98 -14.28 -12.91
CA SER A 212 -15.23 -14.61 -14.13
C SER A 212 -13.79 -14.96 -13.77
N LYS A 213 -13.29 -16.06 -14.34
CA LYS A 213 -11.87 -16.47 -14.24
C LYS A 213 -11.05 -16.10 -15.48
N GLU A 214 -11.60 -15.28 -16.38
CA GLU A 214 -10.88 -14.82 -17.59
C GLU A 214 -9.62 -14.03 -17.24
N ASN A 215 -9.71 -13.16 -16.23
CA ASN A 215 -8.55 -12.50 -15.63
C ASN A 215 -8.39 -12.98 -14.19
N LEU A 216 -7.39 -13.81 -13.96
CA LEU A 216 -7.22 -14.47 -12.67
C LEU A 216 -6.88 -13.49 -11.53
N TRP A 217 -6.18 -12.40 -11.85
CA TRP A 217 -5.89 -11.37 -10.86
C TRP A 217 -7.15 -10.61 -10.43
N ASN A 218 -8.01 -10.21 -11.38
CA ASN A 218 -9.30 -9.59 -11.05
C ASN A 218 -10.18 -10.57 -10.24
N PHE A 219 -10.18 -11.86 -10.60
CA PHE A 219 -10.85 -12.88 -9.81
C PHE A 219 -10.33 -12.91 -8.36
N VAL A 220 -9.01 -12.89 -8.14
CA VAL A 220 -8.41 -12.86 -6.81
C VAL A 220 -8.86 -11.62 -6.04
N GLN A 221 -8.77 -10.42 -6.64
CA GLN A 221 -9.19 -9.17 -6.00
C GLN A 221 -10.66 -9.18 -5.58
N GLU A 222 -11.56 -9.69 -6.43
CA GLU A 222 -12.99 -9.80 -6.10
C GLU A 222 -13.25 -10.90 -5.06
N ALA A 223 -12.55 -12.04 -5.16
CA ALA A 223 -12.69 -13.14 -4.23
C ALA A 223 -12.17 -12.79 -2.83
N THR A 224 -11.10 -12.00 -2.72
CA THR A 224 -10.50 -11.61 -1.43
C THR A 224 -11.01 -10.28 -0.90
N GLY A 225 -11.84 -9.53 -1.63
CA GLY A 225 -12.20 -8.15 -1.28
C GLY A 225 -12.82 -7.90 0.12
N ASN A 226 -13.28 -8.94 0.81
CA ASN A 226 -13.81 -8.84 2.18
C ASN A 226 -12.95 -9.55 3.25
N SER A 227 -11.77 -10.06 2.89
CA SER A 227 -10.86 -10.76 3.81
C SER A 227 -10.40 -9.86 4.96
N ASP A 228 -10.29 -8.55 4.72
CA ASP A 228 -9.93 -7.52 5.71
C ASP A 228 -10.86 -7.47 6.92
N TYR A 229 -12.09 -7.96 6.78
CA TYR A 229 -13.11 -8.01 7.84
C TYR A 229 -13.18 -9.38 8.53
N MET A 230 -12.33 -10.32 8.14
CA MET A 230 -12.28 -11.68 8.65
C MET A 230 -10.99 -11.90 9.43
N MET A 231 -11.05 -12.72 10.48
CA MET A 231 -9.85 -13.25 11.12
C MET A 231 -10.06 -14.73 11.44
N LEU A 232 -8.99 -15.52 11.35
CA LEU A 232 -9.02 -16.87 11.89
C LEU A 232 -9.32 -16.80 13.40
N ASN A 233 -10.12 -17.76 13.87
CA ASN A 233 -10.37 -17.92 15.29
C ASN A 233 -9.06 -18.20 16.06
N ARG A 234 -9.11 -18.12 17.40
CA ARG A 234 -7.93 -18.33 18.26
C ARG A 234 -7.19 -19.64 18.00
N GLU A 235 -7.91 -20.73 17.76
CA GLU A 235 -7.35 -22.07 17.51
C GLU A 235 -6.56 -22.12 16.20
N PHE A 236 -7.20 -21.76 15.08
CA PHE A 236 -6.58 -21.82 13.76
C PHE A 236 -5.50 -20.76 13.57
N SER A 237 -5.65 -19.61 14.23
CA SER A 237 -4.61 -18.57 14.33
C SER A 237 -3.36 -19.09 15.06
N PHE A 238 -3.53 -19.89 16.12
CA PHE A 238 -2.43 -20.56 16.80
C PHE A 238 -1.76 -21.60 15.93
N ILE A 239 -2.52 -22.51 15.32
CA ILE A 239 -2.00 -23.54 14.41
C ILE A 239 -1.18 -22.89 13.30
N SER A 240 -1.76 -21.91 12.59
CA SER A 240 -1.08 -21.15 11.54
C SER A 240 0.21 -20.51 12.05
N SER A 241 0.15 -19.84 13.21
CA SER A 241 1.30 -19.18 13.82
C SER A 241 2.45 -20.12 14.20
N VAL A 242 2.13 -21.36 14.60
CA VAL A 242 3.13 -22.40 14.91
C VAL A 242 3.73 -22.93 13.61
N LEU A 243 2.88 -23.36 12.67
CA LEU A 243 3.31 -24.02 11.45
C LEU A 243 4.22 -23.11 10.60
N ILE A 244 3.88 -21.84 10.38
CA ILE A 244 4.70 -20.94 9.53
C ILE A 244 6.14 -20.79 10.03
N ARG A 245 6.38 -20.97 11.34
CA ARG A 245 7.70 -20.84 11.97
C ARG A 245 8.48 -22.15 12.04
N LYS A 246 7.78 -23.28 12.05
CA LYS A 246 8.36 -24.60 12.36
C LYS A 246 8.50 -25.46 11.12
N ASP A 247 7.49 -25.42 10.24
CA ASP A 247 7.50 -26.11 8.96
C ASP A 247 6.55 -25.39 7.98
N ILE A 248 7.15 -24.60 7.10
CA ILE A 248 6.43 -23.84 6.08
C ILE A 248 5.71 -24.73 5.05
N SER A 249 6.16 -25.98 4.86
CA SER A 249 5.50 -26.93 3.95
C SER A 249 4.20 -27.41 4.57
N LEU A 250 4.22 -27.78 5.85
CA LEU A 250 3.00 -28.12 6.60
C LEU A 250 2.07 -26.90 6.73
N TRP A 251 2.61 -25.69 6.85
CA TRP A 251 1.80 -24.48 6.79
C TRP A 251 1.08 -24.32 5.45
N ILE A 252 1.75 -24.59 4.33
CA ILE A 252 1.11 -24.57 3.00
C ILE A 252 -0.01 -25.62 2.93
N GLU A 253 0.20 -26.84 3.45
CA GLU A 253 -0.84 -27.87 3.50
C GLU A 253 -2.05 -27.43 4.34
N PHE A 254 -1.81 -26.85 5.51
CA PHE A 254 -2.84 -26.26 6.37
C PHE A 254 -3.61 -25.14 5.63
N TRP A 255 -2.88 -24.21 5.01
CA TRP A 255 -3.43 -23.06 4.30
C TRP A 255 -4.26 -23.48 3.08
N ASP A 256 -3.79 -24.48 2.33
CA ASP A 256 -4.52 -25.07 1.21
C ASP A 256 -5.83 -25.74 1.68
N ASN A 257 -5.83 -26.37 2.86
CA ASN A 257 -7.03 -27.00 3.44
C ASN A 257 -8.11 -26.00 3.89
N LEU A 258 -7.84 -24.68 3.93
CA LEU A 258 -8.85 -23.65 4.20
C LEU A 258 -9.82 -23.43 3.00
N LYS A 259 -9.42 -23.83 1.79
CA LYS A 259 -10.19 -23.88 0.52
C LYS A 259 -10.70 -22.56 -0.05
N LEU A 260 -11.21 -21.64 0.77
CA LEU A 260 -11.86 -20.40 0.31
C LEU A 260 -10.84 -19.27 0.18
N PRO A 261 -10.73 -18.58 -0.97
CA PRO A 261 -9.74 -17.52 -1.18
C PRO A 261 -9.78 -16.41 -0.12
N ALA A 262 -10.96 -15.95 0.29
CA ALA A 262 -11.07 -14.94 1.36
C ALA A 262 -10.50 -15.42 2.71
N ILE A 263 -10.70 -16.68 3.07
CA ILE A 263 -10.16 -17.27 4.31
C ILE A 263 -8.65 -17.52 4.18
N GLN A 264 -8.21 -17.98 3.00
CA GLN A 264 -6.80 -18.15 2.67
C GLN A 264 -6.06 -16.81 2.75
N ASP A 265 -6.66 -15.72 2.28
CA ASP A 265 -6.10 -14.38 2.36
C ASP A 265 -6.06 -13.86 3.81
N CYS A 266 -7.14 -14.01 4.59
CA CYS A 266 -7.18 -13.46 5.96
C CYS A 266 -6.15 -14.11 6.91
N VAL A 267 -5.60 -15.29 6.58
CA VAL A 267 -4.51 -15.91 7.38
C VAL A 267 -3.28 -15.00 7.44
N PHE A 268 -3.00 -14.25 6.37
CA PHE A 268 -1.87 -13.32 6.35
C PHE A 268 -2.09 -12.14 7.29
N MET A 269 -3.35 -11.78 7.62
CA MET A 269 -3.66 -10.78 8.65
C MET A 269 -3.32 -11.25 10.06
N SER A 270 -3.58 -12.53 10.36
CA SER A 270 -3.26 -13.14 11.66
C SER A 270 -1.74 -13.23 11.91
N SER A 271 -0.97 -13.20 10.82
CA SER A 271 0.49 -13.21 10.81
C SER A 271 1.04 -11.80 10.99
N LEU A 272 0.78 -11.20 12.15
CA LEU A 272 1.09 -9.80 12.52
C LEU A 272 2.55 -9.33 12.34
N ASN A 273 3.47 -10.21 11.92
CA ASN A 273 4.87 -9.89 11.69
C ASN A 273 5.25 -10.28 10.26
N PHE A 274 5.28 -9.28 9.39
CA PHE A 274 5.78 -9.45 8.03
C PHE A 274 7.27 -9.84 8.07
N VAL A 275 7.56 -11.08 7.67
CA VAL A 275 8.91 -11.58 7.46
C VAL A 275 9.10 -11.78 5.96
N PRO A 276 9.79 -10.86 5.25
CA PRO A 276 9.92 -10.96 3.80
C PRO A 276 10.45 -12.32 3.34
N GLN A 277 11.35 -12.93 4.12
CA GLN A 277 11.92 -14.23 3.84
C GLN A 277 10.89 -15.36 3.89
N GLU A 278 9.90 -15.32 4.79
CA GLU A 278 8.82 -16.32 4.86
C GLU A 278 7.98 -16.27 3.58
N TYR A 279 7.63 -15.07 3.09
CA TYR A 279 6.91 -14.91 1.82
C TYR A 279 7.71 -15.43 0.62
N LEU A 280 9.01 -15.13 0.57
CA LEU A 280 9.88 -15.63 -0.50
C LEU A 280 10.01 -17.16 -0.45
N GLN A 281 10.10 -17.74 0.75
CA GLN A 281 10.11 -19.20 0.93
C GLN A 281 8.77 -19.81 0.50
N LEU A 282 7.64 -19.20 0.86
CA LEU A 282 6.30 -19.64 0.45
C LEU A 282 6.19 -19.72 -1.08
N VAL A 283 6.54 -18.64 -1.77
CA VAL A 283 6.50 -18.62 -3.24
C VAL A 283 7.51 -19.61 -3.83
N SER A 284 8.70 -19.74 -3.24
CA SER A 284 9.69 -20.71 -3.71
C SER A 284 9.18 -22.15 -3.61
N ILE A 285 8.50 -22.53 -2.54
CA ILE A 285 7.94 -23.88 -2.36
C ILE A 285 6.74 -24.10 -3.27
N LEU A 286 5.81 -23.14 -3.34
CA LEU A 286 4.65 -23.22 -4.23
C LEU A 286 5.04 -23.31 -5.72
N THR A 287 6.19 -22.75 -6.08
CA THR A 287 6.69 -22.79 -7.47
C THR A 287 7.61 -23.97 -7.76
N ASP A 288 7.93 -24.81 -6.78
CA ASP A 288 8.62 -26.09 -6.99
C ASP A 288 7.73 -27.05 -7.80
N GLU A 289 8.35 -27.90 -8.62
CA GLU A 289 7.63 -28.90 -9.42
C GLU A 289 7.05 -30.04 -8.56
N LYS A 290 7.65 -30.30 -7.39
CA LYS A 290 7.23 -31.38 -6.49
C LYS A 290 6.02 -31.02 -5.64
N THR A 291 5.73 -29.73 -5.50
CA THR A 291 4.65 -29.26 -4.64
C THR A 291 3.31 -29.44 -5.34
N SER A 292 2.40 -30.16 -4.70
CA SER A 292 1.02 -30.34 -5.15
C SER A 292 0.08 -29.72 -4.13
N VAL A 293 -0.80 -28.83 -4.60
CA VAL A 293 -1.84 -28.17 -3.81
C VAL A 293 -3.20 -28.51 -4.43
N LYS A 294 -4.24 -28.59 -3.59
CA LYS A 294 -5.62 -28.88 -3.99
C LYS A 294 -6.32 -27.64 -4.57
N SER A 295 -6.03 -26.47 -4.02
CA SER A 295 -6.52 -25.18 -4.50
C SER A 295 -5.83 -24.78 -5.81
N ASP A 296 -6.38 -23.77 -6.49
CA ASP A 296 -5.75 -23.22 -7.68
C ASP A 296 -4.42 -22.54 -7.31
N LEU A 297 -3.31 -23.18 -7.70
CA LEU A 297 -1.95 -22.70 -7.40
C LEU A 297 -1.73 -21.25 -7.80
N LYS A 298 -2.28 -20.81 -8.94
CA LYS A 298 -2.06 -19.45 -9.41
C LYS A 298 -2.81 -18.42 -8.56
N VAL A 299 -4.02 -18.76 -8.09
CA VAL A 299 -4.78 -17.96 -7.12
C VAL A 299 -3.97 -17.82 -5.83
N LEU A 300 -3.43 -18.92 -5.31
CA LEU A 300 -2.58 -18.92 -4.12
C LEU A 300 -1.34 -18.01 -4.29
N LEU A 301 -0.64 -18.11 -5.43
CA LEU A 301 0.52 -17.27 -5.72
C LEU A 301 0.16 -15.77 -5.76
N PHE A 302 -0.99 -15.41 -6.30
CA PHE A 302 -1.49 -14.03 -6.31
C PHE A 302 -1.86 -13.53 -4.92
N ILE A 303 -2.49 -14.36 -4.07
CA ILE A 303 -2.75 -14.01 -2.66
C ILE A 303 -1.43 -13.69 -1.94
N VAL A 304 -0.39 -14.51 -2.12
CA VAL A 304 0.93 -14.25 -1.51
C VAL A 304 1.54 -12.95 -2.04
N ALA A 305 1.44 -12.70 -3.35
CA ALA A 305 1.98 -11.49 -3.98
C ALA A 305 1.26 -10.21 -3.50
N GLN A 306 -0.06 -10.25 -3.38
CA GLN A 306 -0.88 -9.18 -2.83
C GLN A 306 -0.46 -8.85 -1.39
N ASN A 307 -0.43 -9.87 -0.53
CA ASN A 307 -0.08 -9.70 0.88
C ASN A 307 1.36 -9.22 1.06
N TYR A 308 2.30 -9.68 0.22
CA TYR A 308 3.67 -9.16 0.22
C TYR A 308 3.70 -7.66 -0.08
N PHE A 309 3.01 -7.21 -1.13
CA PHE A 309 2.96 -5.79 -1.51
C PHE A 309 2.36 -4.93 -0.38
N GLU A 310 1.21 -5.34 0.17
CA GLU A 310 0.56 -4.61 1.24
C GLU A 310 1.39 -4.56 2.52
N ALA A 311 1.99 -5.68 2.91
CA ALA A 311 2.82 -5.76 4.10
C ALA A 311 4.13 -4.97 3.95
N SER A 312 4.73 -5.00 2.75
CA SER A 312 5.90 -4.19 2.40
C SER A 312 5.58 -2.68 2.48
N ASN A 313 4.45 -2.26 1.90
CA ASN A 313 3.98 -0.87 1.97
C ASN A 313 3.71 -0.43 3.42
N LYS A 314 2.96 -1.23 4.20
CA LYS A 314 2.67 -0.95 5.63
C LYS A 314 3.96 -0.85 6.46
N LEU A 315 4.97 -1.69 6.17
CA LEU A 315 6.27 -1.61 6.84
C LEU A 315 7.02 -0.32 6.48
N THR A 316 7.05 0.08 5.20
CA THR A 316 7.66 1.36 4.79
C THR A 316 6.91 2.55 5.39
N GLU A 317 5.58 2.53 5.44
CA GLU A 317 4.76 3.56 6.09
C GLU A 317 5.13 3.71 7.57
N ARG A 318 5.32 2.60 8.30
CA ARG A 318 5.76 2.64 9.70
C ARG A 318 7.14 3.27 9.88
N PHE A 319 8.09 3.01 8.98
CA PHE A 319 9.40 3.65 9.02
C PHE A 319 9.35 5.17 8.82
N SER A 320 8.32 5.70 8.17
CA SER A 320 8.21 7.14 7.92
C SER A 320 8.18 7.96 9.22
N ILE A 321 7.75 7.36 10.33
CA ILE A 321 7.75 8.03 11.65
C ILE A 321 9.15 8.50 12.04
N TYR A 322 10.22 7.83 11.62
CA TYR A 322 11.60 8.17 11.99
C TYR A 322 12.19 9.37 11.24
N GLU A 323 11.58 9.80 10.14
CA GLU A 323 12.01 10.99 9.41
C GLU A 323 11.24 12.25 9.88
N ASP A 324 10.29 12.09 10.79
CA ASP A 324 9.60 13.20 11.46
C ASP A 324 10.47 13.78 12.60
N LEU A 325 11.23 14.83 12.27
CA LEU A 325 12.15 15.48 13.22
C LEU A 325 11.43 16.14 14.40
N GLU A 326 10.15 16.48 14.29
CA GLU A 326 9.39 17.10 15.38
C GLU A 326 9.16 16.14 16.55
N ARG A 327 9.14 14.83 16.26
CA ARG A 327 9.02 13.77 17.28
C ARG A 327 10.36 13.43 17.95
N LYS A 328 11.48 13.92 17.40
CA LYS A 328 12.82 13.66 17.92
C LYS A 328 13.15 14.62 19.07
N ASN A 329 13.50 14.07 20.22
CA ASN A 329 13.97 14.79 21.39
C ASN A 329 15.18 14.08 22.03
N GLU A 330 15.80 14.70 23.03
CA GLU A 330 16.99 14.14 23.70
C GLU A 330 16.78 12.73 24.26
N ARG A 331 15.55 12.40 24.70
CA ARG A 331 15.24 11.09 25.31
C ARG A 331 15.12 9.97 24.28
N ASN A 332 14.69 10.28 23.06
CA ASN A 332 14.46 9.28 22.00
C ASN A 332 15.41 9.38 20.79
N GLN A 333 16.38 10.29 20.82
CA GLN A 333 17.34 10.52 19.73
C GLN A 333 18.01 9.23 19.21
N GLN A 334 18.49 8.38 20.11
CA GLN A 334 19.12 7.10 19.75
C GLN A 334 18.18 6.15 18.99
N PHE A 335 16.87 6.26 19.21
CA PHE A 335 15.86 5.42 18.56
C PHE A 335 15.58 5.91 17.15
N PHE A 336 15.49 7.24 16.96
CA PHE A 336 15.39 7.85 15.63
C PHE A 336 16.60 7.49 14.77
N GLU A 337 17.82 7.56 15.32
CA GLU A 337 19.05 7.21 14.59
C GLU A 337 19.09 5.73 14.19
N LYS A 338 18.66 4.82 15.08
CA LYS A 338 18.53 3.39 14.76
C LYS A 338 17.43 3.13 13.74
N GLY A 339 16.28 3.78 13.87
CA GLY A 339 15.15 3.67 12.94
C GLY A 339 15.52 4.07 11.52
N ILE A 340 16.21 5.21 11.35
CA ILE A 340 16.72 5.67 10.05
C ILE A 340 17.71 4.64 9.45
N LYS A 341 18.60 4.07 10.28
CA LYS A 341 19.54 3.03 9.81
C LYS A 341 18.80 1.76 9.35
N GLN A 342 17.78 1.33 10.09
CA GLN A 342 16.96 0.17 9.76
C GLN A 342 16.14 0.41 8.49
N GLN A 343 15.56 1.60 8.34
CA GLN A 343 14.83 2.01 7.15
C GLN A 343 15.70 1.96 5.90
N LYS A 344 16.93 2.49 5.95
CA LYS A 344 17.88 2.41 4.83
C LYS A 344 18.15 0.97 4.42
N LYS A 345 18.43 0.10 5.41
CA LYS A 345 18.63 -1.33 5.18
C LYS A 345 17.37 -1.98 4.56
N TRP A 346 16.19 -1.65 5.07
CA TRP A 346 14.92 -2.14 4.55
C TRP A 346 14.71 -1.73 3.09
N LEU A 347 14.98 -0.48 2.71
CA LEU A 347 14.82 -0.02 1.33
C LEU A 347 15.72 -0.79 0.35
N GLU A 348 16.95 -1.11 0.75
CA GLU A 348 17.86 -1.95 -0.06
C GLU A 348 17.40 -3.41 -0.16
N GLU A 349 16.97 -4.00 0.96
CA GLU A 349 16.43 -5.37 1.02
C GLU A 349 15.15 -5.50 0.20
N LYS A 350 14.24 -4.52 0.31
CA LYS A 350 12.96 -4.48 -0.38
C LYS A 350 13.12 -4.62 -1.90
N LYS A 351 14.06 -3.89 -2.51
CA LYS A 351 14.35 -4.01 -3.94
C LYS A 351 14.82 -5.43 -4.32
N LYS A 352 15.67 -6.05 -3.49
CA LYS A 352 16.15 -7.43 -3.71
C LYS A 352 15.02 -8.46 -3.55
N ASN A 353 14.15 -8.26 -2.57
CA ASN A 353 13.04 -9.16 -2.30
C ASN A 353 12.01 -9.12 -3.43
N TYR A 354 11.64 -7.94 -3.94
CA TYR A 354 10.78 -7.85 -5.14
C TYR A 354 11.39 -8.55 -6.35
N LYS A 355 12.71 -8.43 -6.56
CA LYS A 355 13.41 -9.15 -7.63
C LYS A 355 13.23 -10.66 -7.48
N ALA A 356 13.46 -11.20 -6.28
CA ALA A 356 13.33 -12.62 -6.00
C ALA A 356 11.87 -13.11 -6.13
N LEU A 357 10.91 -12.30 -5.67
CA LEU A 357 9.48 -12.58 -5.76
C LEU A 357 9.04 -12.71 -7.22
N ILE A 358 9.30 -11.70 -8.06
CA ILE A 358 8.93 -11.71 -9.48
C ILE A 358 9.59 -12.89 -10.21
N GLN A 359 10.88 -13.15 -9.96
CA GLN A 359 11.58 -14.28 -10.57
C GLN A 359 10.97 -15.63 -10.19
N SER A 360 10.50 -15.78 -8.94
CA SER A 360 9.86 -17.01 -8.49
C SER A 360 8.47 -17.16 -9.11
N LEU A 361 7.66 -16.10 -9.11
CA LEU A 361 6.33 -16.09 -9.74
C LEU A 361 6.37 -16.49 -11.22
N LYS A 362 7.37 -16.01 -11.98
CA LYS A 362 7.58 -16.35 -13.39
C LYS A 362 7.74 -17.84 -13.70
N LYS A 363 8.04 -18.68 -12.70
CA LYS A 363 8.12 -20.13 -12.90
C LYS A 363 6.75 -20.77 -13.18
N LYS A 364 5.66 -20.14 -12.72
CA LYS A 364 4.28 -20.67 -12.82
C LYS A 364 3.29 -19.69 -13.46
N LEU A 365 3.56 -18.39 -13.40
CA LEU A 365 2.74 -17.33 -14.01
C LEU A 365 3.35 -16.85 -15.32
N SER A 366 2.48 -16.57 -16.29
CA SER A 366 2.86 -15.89 -17.53
C SER A 366 3.21 -14.42 -17.27
N ASN A 367 3.91 -13.77 -18.23
CA ASN A 367 4.20 -12.33 -18.13
C ASN A 367 2.90 -11.51 -18.04
N SER A 368 1.86 -11.88 -18.81
CA SER A 368 0.56 -11.21 -18.79
C SER A 368 -0.08 -11.24 -17.40
N GLU A 369 -0.09 -12.40 -16.76
CA GLU A 369 -0.60 -12.57 -15.39
C GLU A 369 0.18 -11.73 -14.36
N ILE A 370 1.50 -11.64 -14.51
CA ILE A 370 2.33 -10.79 -13.63
C ILE A 370 2.05 -9.30 -13.87
N GLU A 371 1.87 -8.91 -15.12
CA GLU A 371 1.55 -7.52 -15.47
C GLU A 371 0.19 -7.09 -14.97
N ASP A 372 -0.81 -7.97 -15.04
CA ASP A 372 -2.14 -7.71 -14.48
C ASP A 372 -2.06 -7.40 -12.99
N TRP A 373 -1.24 -8.16 -12.24
CA TRP A 373 -0.96 -7.86 -10.83
C TRP A 373 -0.27 -6.50 -10.65
N ILE A 374 0.89 -6.30 -11.31
CA ILE A 374 1.75 -5.12 -11.11
C ILE A 374 1.04 -3.81 -11.50
N PHE A 375 0.33 -3.80 -12.63
CA PHE A 375 -0.32 -2.61 -13.16
C PHE A 375 -1.76 -2.43 -12.66
N SER A 376 -2.24 -3.26 -11.74
CA SER A 376 -3.55 -3.03 -11.11
C SER A 376 -3.54 -1.92 -10.06
N TYR A 377 -2.38 -1.62 -9.48
CA TYR A 377 -2.23 -0.67 -8.37
C TYR A 377 -2.28 0.78 -8.86
N ARG A 378 -3.38 1.48 -8.61
CA ARG A 378 -3.55 2.89 -9.01
C ARG A 378 -2.85 3.85 -8.06
N PRO A 379 -2.14 4.90 -8.54
CA PRO A 379 -1.51 5.88 -7.67
C PRO A 379 -2.55 6.67 -6.87
N ARG A 380 -2.20 7.07 -5.65
CA ARG A 380 -3.06 7.85 -4.75
C ARG A 380 -2.67 9.33 -4.85
N THR A 381 -3.63 10.20 -5.12
CA THR A 381 -3.42 11.66 -5.34
C THR A 381 -4.09 12.55 -4.30
N ASN A 382 -4.74 11.98 -3.27
CA ASN A 382 -5.47 12.76 -2.27
C ASN A 382 -4.55 13.59 -1.37
N ASN A 383 -4.79 14.91 -1.32
CA ASN A 383 -3.98 15.89 -0.57
C ASN A 383 -4.04 15.73 0.97
N CYS A 384 -5.06 15.07 1.53
CA CYS A 384 -5.23 14.96 2.99
C CYS A 384 -4.26 13.96 3.66
N GLN A 385 -3.58 13.09 2.90
CA GLN A 385 -2.66 12.06 3.41
C GLN A 385 -1.37 12.00 2.58
N TYR A 386 -0.69 13.14 2.45
CA TYR A 386 0.48 13.32 1.57
C TYR A 386 1.53 12.20 1.75
N ARG A 387 1.96 11.93 2.99
CA ARG A 387 3.06 10.98 3.26
C ARG A 387 2.71 9.50 3.04
N PRO A 388 1.57 8.96 3.54
CA PRO A 388 1.17 7.59 3.19
C PRO A 388 0.95 7.38 1.68
N ASN A 389 0.42 8.38 0.98
CA ASN A 389 0.20 8.31 -0.46
C ASN A 389 1.53 8.30 -1.24
N ASP A 390 2.49 9.14 -0.86
CA ASP A 390 3.83 9.14 -1.45
C ASP A 390 4.53 7.79 -1.30
N ILE A 391 4.47 7.20 -0.10
CA ILE A 391 5.07 5.90 0.17
C ILE A 391 4.47 4.81 -0.70
N TYR A 392 3.14 4.80 -0.81
CA TYR A 392 2.42 3.85 -1.66
C TYR A 392 2.75 4.03 -3.15
N ASN A 393 2.82 5.27 -3.63
CA ASN A 393 3.20 5.57 -5.01
C ASN A 393 4.66 5.17 -5.31
N LEU A 394 5.56 5.38 -4.36
CA LEU A 394 6.96 4.92 -4.44
C LEU A 394 7.05 3.38 -4.45
N GLU A 395 6.16 2.69 -3.74
CA GLU A 395 6.08 1.23 -3.75
C GLU A 395 5.70 0.69 -5.13
N ILE A 396 4.67 1.28 -5.75
CA ILE A 396 4.26 0.96 -7.13
C ILE A 396 5.44 1.20 -8.09
N LYS A 397 6.08 2.37 -7.99
CA LYS A 397 7.22 2.72 -8.84
C LYS A 397 8.34 1.69 -8.70
N LEU A 398 8.73 1.33 -7.48
CA LEU A 398 9.75 0.32 -7.24
C LEU A 398 9.38 -1.04 -7.87
N LEU A 399 8.13 -1.49 -7.70
CA LEU A 399 7.65 -2.75 -8.27
C LEU A 399 7.76 -2.73 -9.81
N THR A 400 7.32 -1.65 -10.45
CA THR A 400 7.39 -1.50 -11.92
C THR A 400 8.83 -1.41 -12.44
N GLU A 401 9.73 -0.69 -11.76
CA GLU A 401 11.14 -0.60 -12.11
C GLU A 401 11.84 -1.96 -11.99
N VAL A 402 11.58 -2.69 -10.91
CA VAL A 402 12.13 -4.03 -10.70
C VAL A 402 11.63 -5.02 -11.76
N TYR A 403 10.36 -4.91 -12.15
CA TYR A 403 9.83 -5.68 -13.27
C TYR A 403 10.52 -5.31 -14.59
N LYS A 404 10.70 -4.01 -14.89
CA LYS A 404 11.44 -3.54 -16.07
C LYS A 404 12.83 -4.19 -16.11
N GLU A 405 13.64 -4.02 -15.06
CA GLU A 405 15.00 -4.55 -14.96
C GLU A 405 15.11 -6.06 -15.22
N LYS A 406 14.06 -6.84 -14.92
CA LYS A 406 14.07 -8.31 -15.03
C LYS A 406 13.40 -8.86 -16.29
N CYS A 407 12.64 -8.05 -17.00
CA CYS A 407 11.75 -8.54 -18.05
C CYS A 407 12.00 -7.91 -19.41
N VAL A 408 12.78 -6.80 -19.50
CA VAL A 408 13.00 -6.04 -20.75
C VAL A 408 13.37 -6.91 -21.94
N GLU A 409 14.21 -7.94 -21.80
CA GLU A 409 14.65 -8.78 -22.93
C GLU A 409 13.55 -9.65 -23.54
N PHE A 410 12.45 -9.93 -22.83
CA PHE A 410 11.41 -10.90 -23.23
C PHE A 410 9.97 -10.33 -23.23
N LEU A 411 9.80 -9.02 -23.11
CA LEU A 411 8.48 -8.38 -23.10
C LEU A 411 7.85 -8.44 -24.50
N SER A 412 6.90 -9.35 -24.68
CA SER A 412 5.83 -9.20 -25.67
C SER A 412 4.82 -8.19 -25.15
N LEU A 413 4.35 -7.26 -25.98
CA LEU A 413 3.26 -6.36 -25.63
C LEU A 413 2.03 -7.18 -25.23
N ASP A 414 1.79 -7.29 -23.93
CA ASP A 414 0.51 -7.75 -23.42
C ASP A 414 -0.43 -6.56 -23.25
N LEU A 415 -1.53 -6.59 -23.98
CA LEU A 415 -2.53 -5.53 -23.98
C LEU A 415 -3.82 -5.97 -23.30
N GLN A 416 -3.84 -7.14 -22.65
CA GLN A 416 -4.92 -7.50 -21.74
C GLN A 416 -4.88 -6.56 -20.51
N SER A 417 -6.07 -6.24 -19.99
CA SER A 417 -6.26 -5.34 -18.83
C SER A 417 -5.51 -3.99 -18.93
N PHE A 418 -5.45 -3.43 -20.14
CA PHE A 418 -4.72 -2.21 -20.46
C PHE A 418 -5.18 -0.98 -19.66
N ASN A 419 -4.22 -0.17 -19.19
CA ASN A 419 -4.45 1.08 -18.48
C ASN A 419 -3.28 2.08 -18.70
N LEU A 420 -3.36 3.28 -18.13
CA LEU A 420 -2.35 4.32 -18.31
C LEU A 420 -0.97 3.97 -17.74
N GLN A 421 -0.90 3.20 -16.64
CA GLN A 421 0.38 2.79 -16.06
C GLN A 421 1.09 1.77 -16.95
N LYS A 422 0.33 0.80 -17.46
CA LYS A 422 0.82 -0.19 -18.44
C LYS A 422 1.26 0.50 -19.73
N PHE A 423 0.50 1.50 -20.20
CA PHE A 423 0.92 2.35 -21.33
C PHE A 423 2.25 3.05 -21.06
N ASN A 424 2.38 3.77 -19.95
CA ASN A 424 3.61 4.49 -19.59
C ASN A 424 4.81 3.56 -19.50
N PHE A 425 4.63 2.37 -18.91
CA PHE A 425 5.67 1.36 -18.85
C PHE A 425 6.16 0.93 -20.24
N TYR A 426 5.24 0.60 -21.15
CA TYR A 426 5.60 0.17 -22.50
C TYR A 426 6.20 1.29 -23.35
N VAL A 427 5.78 2.54 -23.16
CA VAL A 427 6.43 3.70 -23.77
C VAL A 427 7.91 3.74 -23.39
N GLU A 428 8.24 3.60 -22.10
CA GLU A 428 9.62 3.62 -21.63
C GLU A 428 10.43 2.43 -22.16
N VAL A 429 9.84 1.24 -22.29
CA VAL A 429 10.50 0.08 -22.92
C VAL A 429 10.76 0.30 -24.40
N ILE A 430 9.82 0.92 -25.13
CA ILE A 430 9.97 1.22 -26.56
C ILE A 430 11.02 2.30 -26.78
N LYS A 431 11.07 3.35 -25.95
CA LYS A 431 12.11 4.38 -26.00
C LYS A 431 13.51 3.77 -25.90
N ASP A 432 13.71 2.82 -25.00
CA ASP A 432 15.00 2.16 -24.80
C ASP A 432 15.43 1.28 -25.99
N LYS A 433 14.47 0.79 -26.80
CA LYS A 433 14.72 -0.17 -27.90
C LYS A 433 14.53 0.40 -29.31
N GLU A 434 13.99 1.61 -29.44
CA GLU A 434 13.62 2.24 -30.72
C GLU A 434 12.68 1.38 -31.62
N ASP A 435 11.75 0.62 -31.02
CA ASP A 435 10.90 -0.33 -31.74
C ASP A 435 9.61 0.30 -32.30
N LYS A 436 9.65 0.70 -33.58
CA LYS A 436 8.52 1.32 -34.30
C LYS A 436 7.29 0.41 -34.47
N LYS A 437 7.46 -0.91 -34.58
CA LYS A 437 6.34 -1.85 -34.76
C LYS A 437 5.53 -1.97 -33.46
N ASN A 438 6.24 -2.07 -32.35
CA ASN A 438 5.61 -2.07 -31.02
C ASN A 438 4.95 -0.71 -30.71
N ALA A 439 5.52 0.41 -31.17
CA ALA A 439 4.88 1.72 -31.03
C ALA A 439 3.50 1.78 -31.70
N SER A 440 3.37 1.27 -32.93
CA SER A 440 2.09 1.23 -33.65
C SER A 440 1.04 0.38 -32.93
N THR A 441 1.46 -0.77 -32.40
CA THR A 441 0.58 -1.68 -31.64
C THR A 441 0.11 -1.04 -30.33
N LEU A 442 1.02 -0.37 -29.62
CA LEU A 442 0.72 0.34 -28.38
C LEU A 442 -0.22 1.54 -28.60
N LEU A 443 -0.05 2.28 -29.71
CA LEU A 443 -0.97 3.35 -30.08
C LEU A 443 -2.39 2.82 -30.30
N GLY A 444 -2.53 1.69 -31.00
CA GLY A 444 -3.82 1.03 -31.20
C GLY A 444 -4.51 0.68 -29.89
N ALA A 445 -3.77 0.11 -28.94
CA ALA A 445 -4.27 -0.21 -27.61
C ALA A 445 -4.72 1.02 -26.82
N MET A 446 -3.91 2.08 -26.83
CA MET A 446 -4.23 3.35 -26.17
C MET A 446 -5.50 3.96 -26.74
N VAL A 447 -5.66 3.95 -28.05
CA VAL A 447 -6.86 4.45 -28.73
C VAL A 447 -8.10 3.66 -28.30
N ILE A 448 -8.03 2.32 -28.26
CA ILE A 448 -9.13 1.47 -27.78
C ILE A 448 -9.46 1.78 -26.32
N TYR A 449 -8.44 1.94 -25.48
CA TYR A 449 -8.61 2.26 -24.06
C TYR A 449 -9.29 3.61 -23.85
N ILE A 450 -8.81 4.69 -24.50
CA ILE A 450 -9.43 6.02 -24.43
C ILE A 450 -10.88 5.97 -24.92
N SER A 451 -11.19 5.18 -25.96
CA SER A 451 -12.57 5.01 -26.42
C SER A 451 -13.48 4.30 -25.41
N SER A 452 -12.94 3.46 -24.53
CA SER A 452 -13.72 2.67 -23.55
C SER A 452 -14.34 3.48 -22.41
N ASP A 453 -15.25 2.86 -21.65
CA ASP A 453 -15.82 3.45 -20.43
C ASP A 453 -14.89 3.41 -19.22
N LYS A 454 -13.78 2.66 -19.32
CA LYS A 454 -12.77 2.52 -18.26
C LYS A 454 -11.78 3.69 -18.23
N PHE A 455 -11.70 4.46 -19.32
CA PHE A 455 -10.82 5.62 -19.37
C PHE A 455 -11.27 6.72 -18.41
N TYR A 456 -10.33 7.21 -17.62
CA TYR A 456 -10.52 8.31 -16.70
C TYR A 456 -9.29 9.22 -16.74
N TRP A 457 -9.54 10.51 -16.70
CA TRP A 457 -8.55 11.57 -16.52
C TRP A 457 -9.21 12.67 -15.70
N ASP A 458 -8.56 13.09 -14.62
CA ASP A 458 -9.05 14.15 -13.75
C ASP A 458 -8.77 15.57 -14.28
N LYS A 459 -8.24 15.68 -15.51
CA LYS A 459 -7.87 16.94 -16.17
C LYS A 459 -6.72 17.66 -15.46
N THR A 460 -5.84 16.92 -14.79
CA THR A 460 -4.60 17.46 -14.22
C THR A 460 -3.38 16.93 -14.96
N TYR A 461 -2.22 17.54 -14.70
CA TYR A 461 -0.92 17.04 -15.13
C TYR A 461 -0.24 16.18 -14.04
N VAL A 462 -1.01 15.60 -13.12
CA VAL A 462 -0.49 14.70 -12.09
C VAL A 462 -0.19 13.31 -12.71
N GLU A 463 0.77 12.59 -12.18
CA GLU A 463 1.02 11.20 -12.58
C GLU A 463 -0.20 10.30 -12.25
N PRO A 464 -0.59 9.36 -13.14
CA PRO A 464 0.14 8.88 -14.31
C PRO A 464 -0.14 9.65 -15.62
N TYR A 465 -0.94 10.72 -15.59
CA TYR A 465 -1.46 11.38 -16.80
C TYR A 465 -0.39 12.11 -17.59
N TRP A 466 0.53 12.81 -16.91
CA TRP A 466 1.60 13.55 -17.56
C TRP A 466 2.50 12.65 -18.40
N SER A 467 2.99 11.56 -17.81
CA SER A 467 3.76 10.54 -18.52
C SER A 467 2.96 9.93 -19.69
N ALA A 468 1.64 9.76 -19.55
CA ALA A 468 0.80 9.25 -20.62
C ALA A 468 0.62 10.24 -21.77
N LEU A 469 0.47 11.54 -21.49
CA LEU A 469 0.39 12.57 -22.52
C LEU A 469 1.71 12.67 -23.31
N LYS A 470 2.86 12.71 -22.60
CA LYS A 470 4.18 12.68 -23.23
C LYS A 470 4.42 11.40 -24.04
N GLY A 471 4.01 10.27 -23.47
CA GLY A 471 4.10 8.98 -24.13
C GLY A 471 3.26 8.92 -25.40
N LEU A 472 2.05 9.49 -25.39
CA LEU A 472 1.20 9.57 -26.57
C LEU A 472 1.85 10.40 -27.68
N GLY A 473 2.38 11.58 -27.34
CA GLY A 473 3.14 12.42 -28.28
C GLY A 473 4.34 11.67 -28.89
N PHE A 474 5.15 11.01 -28.05
CA PHE A 474 6.28 10.19 -28.51
C PHE A 474 5.85 9.06 -29.44
N ILE A 475 4.85 8.27 -29.06
CA ILE A 475 4.39 7.11 -29.85
C ILE A 475 3.80 7.53 -31.19
N ILE A 476 3.09 8.67 -31.26
CA ILE A 476 2.64 9.25 -32.53
C ILE A 476 3.84 9.66 -33.39
N GLY A 477 4.88 10.22 -32.78
CA GLY A 477 6.14 10.56 -33.46
C GLY A 477 6.88 9.36 -34.07
N GLN A 478 6.68 8.16 -33.54
CA GLN A 478 7.29 6.92 -34.06
C GLN A 478 6.53 6.30 -35.25
N GLN A 479 5.37 6.83 -35.62
CA GLN A 479 4.59 6.32 -36.75
C GLN A 479 5.26 6.68 -38.09
N GLU A 480 4.96 5.94 -39.16
CA GLU A 480 5.53 6.24 -40.49
C GLU A 480 5.14 7.64 -40.98
N LYS A 481 3.94 8.10 -40.62
CA LYS A 481 3.42 9.43 -40.95
C LYS A 481 2.80 10.10 -39.72
N PRO A 482 3.61 10.70 -38.84
CA PRO A 482 3.15 11.22 -37.55
C PRO A 482 2.06 12.29 -37.66
N ILE A 483 2.22 13.24 -38.59
CA ILE A 483 1.26 14.33 -38.81
C ILE A 483 -0.09 13.81 -39.32
N GLU A 484 -0.08 12.90 -40.31
CA GLU A 484 -1.32 12.29 -40.81
C GLU A 484 -2.01 11.50 -39.70
N LYS A 485 -1.25 10.78 -38.87
CA LYS A 485 -1.80 10.02 -37.75
C LYS A 485 -2.39 10.92 -36.66
N ALA A 486 -1.75 12.03 -36.34
CA ALA A 486 -2.30 13.03 -35.42
C ALA A 486 -3.65 13.58 -35.94
N LYS A 487 -3.74 13.91 -37.24
CA LYS A 487 -4.99 14.36 -37.87
C LYS A 487 -6.08 13.28 -37.83
N GLU A 488 -5.73 12.01 -38.03
CA GLU A 488 -6.66 10.88 -37.88
C GLU A 488 -7.23 10.79 -36.45
N LEU A 489 -6.37 10.91 -35.43
CA LEU A 489 -6.79 10.85 -34.03
C LEU A 489 -7.68 12.04 -33.64
N ILE A 490 -7.35 13.25 -34.10
CA ILE A 490 -8.18 14.44 -33.92
C ILE A 490 -9.58 14.17 -34.47
N ASN A 491 -9.69 13.70 -35.71
CA ASN A 491 -10.99 13.45 -36.33
C ASN A 491 -11.77 12.31 -35.65
N LYS A 492 -11.08 11.29 -35.11
CA LYS A 492 -11.70 10.16 -34.42
C LYS A 492 -12.35 10.56 -33.09
N PHE A 493 -11.69 11.41 -32.31
CA PHE A 493 -12.15 11.80 -30.97
C PHE A 493 -12.88 13.14 -30.94
N LYS A 494 -12.87 13.90 -32.05
CA LYS A 494 -13.60 15.15 -32.19
C LYS A 494 -15.07 14.98 -31.84
N ILE A 495 -15.59 15.89 -31.03
CA ILE A 495 -17.01 15.94 -30.69
C ILE A 495 -17.70 16.94 -31.59
N ILE A 496 -18.88 16.58 -32.09
CA ILE A 496 -19.73 17.51 -32.82
C ILE A 496 -20.72 18.10 -31.84
N HIS A 497 -20.48 19.34 -31.45
CA HIS A 497 -21.43 20.14 -30.67
C HIS A 497 -22.64 20.49 -31.57
N GLN A 498 -23.81 19.90 -31.30
CA GLN A 498 -25.05 20.21 -32.04
C GLN A 498 -26.03 21.00 -31.17
N GLY A 499 -26.63 22.05 -31.74
CA GLY A 499 -27.78 22.78 -31.18
C GLY A 499 -27.40 24.08 -30.47
N TRP A 500 -28.42 24.84 -30.03
CA TRP A 500 -28.31 25.91 -29.04
C TRP A 500 -28.79 25.34 -27.70
N ASN A 501 -27.94 25.39 -26.67
CA ASN A 501 -28.17 24.93 -25.31
C ASN A 501 -28.51 23.42 -25.19
N PRO A 502 -27.56 22.51 -25.48
CA PRO A 502 -27.81 21.06 -25.46
C PRO A 502 -28.22 20.59 -24.06
N TYR A 503 -29.37 19.91 -23.97
CA TYR A 503 -29.98 19.49 -22.70
C TYR A 503 -29.14 18.44 -21.92
N LYS A 504 -28.15 17.78 -22.56
CA LYS A 504 -27.23 16.81 -21.94
C LYS A 504 -25.89 16.78 -22.68
N ILE A 505 -24.87 17.40 -22.09
CA ILE A 505 -23.48 17.31 -22.59
C ILE A 505 -22.82 16.08 -21.97
N ASP A 506 -22.29 15.19 -22.81
CA ASP A 506 -21.49 14.06 -22.33
C ASP A 506 -20.05 14.52 -22.06
N TYR A 507 -19.81 14.95 -20.82
CA TYR A 507 -18.48 15.38 -20.38
C TYR A 507 -17.41 14.29 -20.49
N LYS A 508 -17.76 12.99 -20.52
CA LYS A 508 -16.77 11.93 -20.68
C LYS A 508 -16.14 11.96 -22.07
N LEU A 509 -16.94 12.26 -23.09
CA LEU A 509 -16.43 12.41 -24.45
C LEU A 509 -15.50 13.61 -24.51
N LEU A 510 -15.87 14.76 -23.91
CA LEU A 510 -15.04 15.97 -23.91
C LEU A 510 -13.68 15.71 -23.27
N THR A 511 -13.64 15.00 -22.15
CA THR A 511 -12.38 14.59 -21.51
C THR A 511 -11.51 13.71 -22.42
N LYS A 512 -12.10 12.82 -23.22
CA LYS A 512 -11.36 11.97 -24.17
C LYS A 512 -10.78 12.80 -25.32
N GLU A 513 -11.57 13.72 -25.87
CA GLU A 513 -11.14 14.63 -26.93
C GLU A 513 -9.97 15.50 -26.45
N THR A 514 -10.11 16.14 -25.29
CA THR A 514 -9.07 17.05 -24.78
C THR A 514 -7.81 16.32 -24.37
N PHE A 515 -7.92 15.09 -23.86
CA PHE A 515 -6.73 14.26 -23.59
C PHE A 515 -5.94 13.99 -24.88
N ILE A 516 -6.62 13.69 -25.98
CA ILE A 516 -5.99 13.49 -27.29
C ILE A 516 -5.32 14.78 -27.78
N TYR A 517 -6.01 15.93 -27.70
CA TYR A 517 -5.42 17.21 -28.08
C TYR A 517 -4.17 17.53 -27.25
N SER A 518 -4.23 17.31 -25.94
CA SER A 518 -3.09 17.50 -25.05
C SER A 518 -1.89 16.61 -25.41
N GLY A 519 -2.13 15.32 -25.72
CA GLY A 519 -1.06 14.42 -26.14
C GLY A 519 -0.48 14.77 -27.52
N ILE A 520 -1.31 15.26 -28.44
CA ILE A 520 -0.88 15.73 -29.75
C ILE A 520 -0.08 17.04 -29.64
N SER A 521 -0.42 17.95 -28.71
CA SER A 521 0.41 19.13 -28.44
C SER A 521 1.84 18.74 -28.06
N LEU A 522 2.02 17.62 -27.34
CA LEU A 522 3.34 17.11 -26.96
C LEU A 522 4.05 16.32 -28.08
N LEU A 523 3.39 16.07 -29.22
CA LEU A 523 4.09 15.59 -30.42
C LEU A 523 5.18 16.58 -30.85
N LEU A 524 4.97 17.87 -30.62
CA LEU A 524 5.89 18.96 -30.97
C LEU A 524 7.23 18.90 -30.19
N GLU A 525 7.32 18.13 -29.11
CA GLU A 525 8.60 17.81 -28.44
C GLU A 525 9.48 16.86 -29.30
N ASN A 526 8.89 16.10 -30.22
CA ASN A 526 9.60 15.09 -31.02
C ASN A 526 10.03 15.65 -32.38
N GLU A 527 11.24 16.21 -32.46
CA GLU A 527 11.83 16.77 -33.69
C GLU A 527 11.76 15.78 -34.88
N SER A 528 12.00 14.49 -34.63
CA SER A 528 11.97 13.45 -35.67
C SER A 528 10.60 13.22 -36.32
N ALA A 529 9.52 13.76 -35.75
CA ALA A 529 8.18 13.67 -36.31
C ALA A 529 7.93 14.65 -37.48
N PHE A 530 8.81 15.63 -37.68
CA PHE A 530 8.67 16.70 -38.66
C PHE A 530 9.85 16.72 -39.62
N ASN A 531 9.62 17.03 -40.90
CA ASN A 531 10.72 17.07 -41.88
C ASN A 531 11.60 18.31 -41.69
N ASN A 532 11.03 19.41 -41.19
CA ASN A 532 11.70 20.69 -40.97
C ASN A 532 10.87 21.57 -40.00
N ASN A 533 11.46 22.69 -39.55
CA ASN A 533 10.79 23.63 -38.65
C ASN A 533 9.54 24.28 -39.26
N ASN A 534 9.49 24.50 -40.57
CA ASN A 534 8.31 25.10 -41.23
C ASN A 534 7.11 24.14 -41.19
N ASP A 535 7.31 22.84 -41.43
CA ASP A 535 6.26 21.82 -41.30
C ASP A 535 5.73 21.76 -39.86
N LYS A 536 6.64 21.90 -38.89
CA LYS A 536 6.33 21.94 -37.46
C LYS A 536 5.50 23.17 -37.08
N GLU A 537 5.88 24.35 -37.60
CA GLU A 537 5.11 25.59 -37.42
C GLU A 537 3.72 25.50 -38.08
N ILE A 538 3.62 24.98 -39.30
CA ILE A 538 2.33 24.79 -39.99
C ILE A 538 1.43 23.89 -39.15
N PHE A 539 1.94 22.75 -38.68
CA PHE A 539 1.18 21.83 -37.85
C PHE A 539 0.71 22.48 -36.54
N PHE A 540 1.58 23.26 -35.87
CA PHE A 540 1.19 24.01 -34.68
C PHE A 540 0.01 24.95 -34.96
N LYS A 541 0.10 25.74 -36.04
CA LYS A 541 -0.94 26.72 -36.41
C LYS A 541 -2.27 26.04 -36.73
N GLU A 542 -2.23 24.92 -37.45
CA GLU A 542 -3.42 24.11 -37.74
C GLU A 542 -4.06 23.55 -36.46
N LEU A 543 -3.26 23.02 -35.53
CA LEU A 543 -3.73 22.48 -34.27
C LEU A 543 -4.34 23.55 -33.36
N LEU A 544 -3.68 24.71 -33.24
CA LEU A 544 -4.19 25.86 -32.49
C LEU A 544 -5.55 26.30 -33.05
N SER A 545 -5.62 26.54 -34.36
CA SER A 545 -6.86 26.95 -35.02
C SER A 545 -7.98 25.92 -34.79
N HIS A 546 -7.67 24.63 -34.90
CA HIS A 546 -8.64 23.57 -34.63
C HIS A 546 -9.17 23.60 -33.19
N ILE A 547 -8.30 23.73 -32.18
CA ILE A 547 -8.71 23.78 -30.78
C ILE A 547 -9.57 25.01 -30.50
N LEU A 548 -9.18 26.19 -30.99
CA LEU A 548 -9.95 27.43 -30.83
C LEU A 548 -11.34 27.33 -31.49
N ILE A 549 -11.42 26.72 -32.68
CA ILE A 549 -12.69 26.47 -33.35
C ILE A 549 -13.55 25.47 -32.54
N GLN A 550 -12.97 24.39 -32.01
CA GLN A 550 -13.71 23.45 -31.16
C GLN A 550 -14.22 24.11 -29.88
N ASP A 551 -13.38 24.90 -29.22
CA ASP A 551 -13.75 25.65 -28.01
C ASP A 551 -14.92 26.60 -28.29
N ARG A 552 -14.84 27.39 -29.37
CA ARG A 552 -15.90 28.32 -29.77
C ARG A 552 -17.24 27.64 -30.06
N TYR A 553 -17.23 26.43 -30.60
CA TYR A 553 -18.45 25.66 -30.85
C TYR A 553 -18.95 24.89 -29.62
N SER A 554 -18.15 24.80 -28.56
CA SER A 554 -18.54 24.19 -27.30
C SER A 554 -19.45 25.13 -26.52
N GLN A 555 -20.71 24.74 -26.34
CA GLN A 555 -21.69 25.52 -25.57
C GLN A 555 -21.64 25.27 -24.05
N VAL A 556 -20.55 24.70 -23.56
CA VAL A 556 -20.32 24.52 -22.12
C VAL A 556 -19.95 25.87 -21.53
N ASP A 557 -20.81 26.45 -20.69
CA ASP A 557 -20.44 27.55 -19.79
C ASP A 557 -19.20 27.10 -18.98
N ASN A 558 -18.05 27.75 -19.25
CA ASN A 558 -16.70 27.52 -18.71
C ASN A 558 -15.84 26.48 -19.47
N SER A 559 -15.06 26.98 -20.43
CA SER A 559 -14.10 26.33 -21.34
C SER A 559 -12.89 25.60 -20.70
N GLU A 560 -13.00 25.15 -19.44
CA GLU A 560 -11.91 24.51 -18.67
C GLU A 560 -11.30 23.29 -19.38
N TYR A 561 -12.07 22.62 -20.25
CA TYR A 561 -11.61 21.44 -20.98
C TYR A 561 -10.53 21.76 -22.02
N TYR A 562 -10.76 22.76 -22.87
CA TYR A 562 -9.80 23.12 -23.93
C TYR A 562 -8.66 24.01 -23.43
N GLN A 563 -8.77 24.57 -22.22
CA GLN A 563 -7.63 25.23 -21.55
C GLN A 563 -6.42 24.30 -21.43
N MET A 564 -6.61 23.00 -21.15
CA MET A 564 -5.50 22.05 -20.99
C MET A 564 -4.61 21.95 -22.24
N PRO A 565 -5.13 21.58 -23.42
CA PRO A 565 -4.29 21.55 -24.63
C PRO A 565 -3.75 22.94 -25.01
N LEU A 566 -4.44 24.04 -24.68
CA LEU A 566 -3.94 25.40 -24.90
C LEU A 566 -2.77 25.75 -23.97
N HIS A 567 -2.81 25.40 -22.69
CA HIS A 567 -1.68 25.54 -21.75
C HIS A 567 -0.44 24.83 -22.31
N LEU A 568 -0.61 23.61 -22.83
CA LEU A 568 0.51 22.87 -23.43
C LEU A 568 1.02 23.53 -24.71
N LEU A 569 0.16 24.07 -25.56
CA LEU A 569 0.62 24.82 -26.74
C LEU A 569 1.34 26.10 -26.37
N PHE A 570 0.94 26.79 -25.29
CA PHE A 570 1.65 27.97 -24.80
C PHE A 570 3.03 27.59 -24.25
N LEU A 571 3.13 26.48 -23.50
CA LEU A 571 4.39 25.90 -23.07
C LEU A 571 5.30 25.58 -24.26
N VAL A 572 4.76 24.92 -25.29
CA VAL A 572 5.49 24.59 -26.53
C VAL A 572 5.97 25.86 -27.24
N ALA A 573 5.12 26.88 -27.39
CA ALA A 573 5.49 28.15 -28.01
C ALA A 573 6.54 28.90 -27.20
N ASN A 574 6.55 28.78 -25.87
CA ASN A 574 7.54 29.42 -25.01
C ASN A 574 8.88 28.70 -24.91
N GLN A 575 8.91 27.37 -25.07
CA GLN A 575 10.09 26.55 -24.78
C GLN A 575 10.69 25.85 -26.01
N ILE A 576 9.87 25.47 -26.98
CA ILE A 576 10.27 24.63 -28.11
C ILE A 576 10.25 25.41 -29.41
N LEU A 577 9.24 26.26 -29.62
CA LEU A 577 9.08 27.09 -30.81
C LEU A 577 8.89 28.58 -30.45
N PRO A 578 9.91 29.28 -29.92
CA PRO A 578 9.79 30.71 -29.56
C PRO A 578 9.39 31.62 -30.72
N SER A 579 9.69 31.25 -31.97
CA SER A 579 9.35 32.03 -33.18
C SER A 579 7.85 32.24 -33.38
N ILE A 580 7.02 31.33 -32.88
CA ILE A 580 5.55 31.39 -33.04
C ILE A 580 4.83 31.89 -31.79
N LYS A 581 5.57 32.27 -30.74
CA LYS A 581 4.98 32.74 -29.49
C LYS A 581 4.03 33.90 -29.70
N GLU A 582 4.50 34.95 -30.38
CA GLU A 582 3.68 36.13 -30.67
C GLU A 582 2.45 35.75 -31.49
N TYR A 583 2.60 34.87 -32.49
CA TYR A 583 1.46 34.36 -33.27
C TYR A 583 0.43 33.64 -32.40
N TYR A 584 0.87 32.74 -31.51
CA TYR A 584 -0.01 32.02 -30.60
C TYR A 584 -0.80 32.98 -29.70
N GLU A 585 -0.12 33.94 -29.07
CA GLU A 585 -0.75 34.91 -28.18
C GLU A 585 -1.78 35.76 -28.91
N LEU A 586 -1.44 36.26 -30.11
CA LEU A 586 -2.35 37.06 -30.93
C LEU A 586 -3.59 36.27 -31.36
N GLU A 587 -3.41 35.04 -31.87
CA GLU A 587 -4.55 34.19 -32.25
C GLU A 587 -5.44 33.83 -31.07
N LEU A 588 -4.84 33.53 -29.90
CA LEU A 588 -5.59 33.22 -28.70
C LEU A 588 -6.39 34.43 -28.22
N ILE A 589 -5.79 35.62 -28.13
CA ILE A 589 -6.49 36.84 -27.68
C ILE A 589 -7.65 37.21 -28.60
N ASN A 590 -7.49 37.01 -29.92
CA ASN A 590 -8.50 37.40 -30.91
C ASN A 590 -9.68 36.42 -31.00
N ASN A 591 -9.47 35.13 -30.71
CA ASN A 591 -10.47 34.09 -30.98
C ASN A 591 -11.02 33.39 -29.73
N TYR A 592 -10.54 33.73 -28.54
CA TYR A 592 -10.98 33.11 -27.29
C TYR A 592 -12.01 33.98 -26.57
N ASP A 593 -13.26 33.51 -26.46
CA ASP A 593 -14.39 34.37 -26.06
C ASP A 593 -14.39 34.74 -24.56
N ASN A 594 -13.85 33.89 -23.67
CA ASN A 594 -13.89 34.10 -22.22
C ASN A 594 -12.60 34.73 -21.67
N LEU A 595 -12.69 35.91 -21.05
CA LEU A 595 -11.52 36.65 -20.53
C LEU A 595 -10.84 35.93 -19.36
N TYR A 596 -11.57 35.45 -18.35
CA TYR A 596 -10.97 34.73 -17.22
C TYR A 596 -10.14 33.51 -17.69
N SER A 597 -10.70 32.72 -18.59
CA SER A 597 -10.05 31.53 -19.13
C SER A 597 -8.88 31.86 -20.06
N LEU A 598 -8.98 32.95 -20.83
CA LEU A 598 -7.86 33.49 -21.62
C LEU A 598 -6.68 33.89 -20.71
N LEU A 599 -6.96 34.64 -19.63
CA LEU A 599 -5.95 35.06 -18.67
C LEU A 599 -5.33 33.87 -17.94
N SER A 600 -6.12 32.85 -17.60
CA SER A 600 -5.63 31.59 -17.04
C SER A 600 -4.58 30.96 -17.96
N VAL A 601 -4.83 30.95 -19.27
CA VAL A 601 -3.89 30.37 -20.24
C VAL A 601 -2.62 31.19 -20.40
N LEU A 602 -2.75 32.50 -20.56
CA LEU A 602 -1.60 33.38 -20.79
C LEU A 602 -0.71 33.52 -19.54
N SER A 603 -1.28 33.37 -18.35
CA SER A 603 -0.58 33.52 -17.07
C SER A 603 0.08 32.22 -16.57
N SER A 604 -0.09 31.10 -17.28
CA SER A 604 0.25 29.76 -16.75
C SER A 604 1.75 29.48 -16.56
N GLU A 605 2.65 30.25 -17.20
CA GLU A 605 4.10 29.94 -17.28
C GLU A 605 5.01 30.95 -16.58
N GLU A 606 4.48 31.91 -15.80
CA GLU A 606 5.23 33.04 -15.21
C GLU A 606 6.11 33.82 -16.22
N LYS A 607 5.91 33.59 -17.52
CA LYS A 607 6.65 34.23 -18.62
C LYS A 607 5.83 35.42 -19.14
N PRO A 608 6.47 36.57 -19.37
CA PRO A 608 5.77 37.73 -19.91
C PRO A 608 5.30 37.45 -21.34
N ILE A 609 4.11 37.94 -21.66
CA ILE A 609 3.57 37.98 -23.03
C ILE A 609 4.25 39.09 -23.85
N CYS A 610 4.19 38.99 -25.18
CA CYS A 610 4.77 39.96 -26.10
C CYS A 610 4.09 41.34 -25.99
N ASP A 611 4.83 42.42 -26.27
CA ASP A 611 4.32 43.79 -26.13
C ASP A 611 3.13 44.08 -27.05
N THR A 612 3.08 43.47 -28.23
CA THR A 612 1.91 43.54 -29.14
C THR A 612 0.68 42.90 -28.50
N SER A 613 0.85 41.73 -27.89
CA SER A 613 -0.19 40.99 -27.17
C SER A 613 -0.69 41.77 -25.95
N LYS A 614 0.22 42.45 -25.21
CA LYS A 614 -0.12 43.32 -24.07
C LYS A 614 -1.11 44.41 -24.46
N LYS A 615 -0.90 45.07 -25.60
CA LYS A 615 -1.82 46.13 -26.08
C LYS A 615 -3.23 45.58 -26.33
N LEU A 616 -3.33 44.43 -27.01
CA LEU A 616 -4.62 43.81 -27.33
C LEU A 616 -5.36 43.31 -26.08
N ILE A 617 -4.65 42.70 -25.13
CA ILE A 617 -5.27 42.25 -23.88
C ILE A 617 -5.73 43.44 -23.02
N SER A 618 -4.98 44.56 -22.98
CA SER A 618 -5.42 45.79 -22.32
C SER A 618 -6.75 46.30 -22.91
N GLU A 619 -6.88 46.33 -24.24
CA GLU A 619 -8.13 46.75 -24.90
C GLU A 619 -9.33 45.86 -24.56
N ARG A 620 -9.10 44.56 -24.30
CA ARG A 620 -10.14 43.63 -23.83
C ARG A 620 -10.43 43.82 -22.35
N LEU A 621 -9.41 43.98 -21.52
CA LEU A 621 -9.56 44.24 -20.08
C LEU A 621 -10.43 45.47 -19.83
N ASP A 622 -10.20 46.58 -20.55
CA ASP A 622 -11.01 47.80 -20.44
C ASP A 622 -12.52 47.58 -20.68
N LYS A 623 -12.87 46.60 -21.52
CA LYS A 623 -14.25 46.31 -21.91
C LYS A 623 -14.89 45.23 -21.03
N GLU A 624 -14.13 44.20 -20.68
CA GLU A 624 -14.66 42.92 -20.16
C GLU A 624 -14.40 42.75 -18.65
N PHE A 625 -13.31 43.32 -18.11
CA PHE A 625 -12.85 43.08 -16.72
C PHE A 625 -13.90 43.43 -15.67
N PHE A 626 -14.46 44.64 -15.73
CA PHE A 626 -15.47 45.08 -14.76
C PHE A 626 -16.75 44.25 -14.84
N VAL A 627 -17.09 43.74 -16.02
CA VAL A 627 -18.26 42.89 -16.24
C VAL A 627 -18.04 41.53 -15.56
N GLU A 628 -16.91 40.87 -15.83
CA GLU A 628 -16.57 39.58 -15.20
C GLU A 628 -16.42 39.69 -13.68
N LYS A 629 -15.70 40.70 -13.19
CA LYS A 629 -15.52 40.93 -11.75
C LYS A 629 -16.86 41.13 -11.03
N LYS A 630 -17.80 41.87 -11.64
CA LYS A 630 -19.16 42.05 -11.11
C LYS A 630 -19.95 40.74 -11.15
N GLN A 631 -19.83 39.94 -12.22
CA GLN A 631 -20.49 38.64 -12.32
C GLN A 631 -20.02 37.66 -11.23
N PHE A 632 -18.71 37.51 -11.02
CA PHE A 632 -18.17 36.64 -9.97
C PHE A 632 -18.52 37.13 -8.56
N SER A 633 -18.47 38.45 -8.32
CA SER A 633 -18.87 39.04 -7.04
C SER A 633 -20.35 38.79 -6.73
N ASN A 634 -21.23 38.93 -7.72
CA ASN A 634 -22.67 38.66 -7.57
C ASN A 634 -22.97 37.17 -7.31
N ARG A 635 -22.11 36.27 -7.80
CA ARG A 635 -22.18 34.82 -7.54
C ARG A 635 -21.46 34.39 -6.25
N SER A 636 -20.98 35.34 -5.44
CA SER A 636 -20.21 35.08 -4.21
C SER A 636 -18.90 34.30 -4.44
N GLN A 637 -18.30 34.37 -5.63
CA GLN A 637 -17.05 33.69 -6.00
C GLN A 637 -15.84 34.61 -5.77
N LYS A 638 -15.55 34.94 -4.49
CA LYS A 638 -14.46 35.86 -4.13
C LYS A 638 -13.08 35.36 -4.56
N ASP A 639 -12.86 34.06 -4.49
CA ASP A 639 -11.56 33.45 -4.85
C ASP A 639 -11.23 33.65 -6.34
N LYS A 640 -12.23 33.54 -7.24
CA LYS A 640 -12.05 33.81 -8.68
C LYS A 640 -11.71 35.27 -8.98
N VAL A 641 -12.22 36.21 -8.18
CA VAL A 641 -11.86 37.64 -8.33
C VAL A 641 -10.40 37.87 -7.95
N GLN A 642 -9.95 37.28 -6.83
CA GLN A 642 -8.55 37.38 -6.41
C GLN A 642 -7.60 36.72 -7.41
N GLU A 643 -8.00 35.57 -7.96
CA GLU A 643 -7.22 34.87 -8.97
C GLU A 643 -7.08 35.69 -10.26
N LEU A 644 -8.17 36.30 -10.72
CA LEU A 644 -8.18 37.14 -11.91
C LEU A 644 -7.29 38.39 -11.73
N GLU A 645 -7.30 39.02 -10.55
CA GLU A 645 -6.39 40.13 -10.21
C GLU A 645 -4.92 39.67 -10.23
N LYS A 646 -4.63 38.51 -9.64
CA LYS A 646 -3.28 37.92 -9.63
C LYS A 646 -2.79 37.57 -11.04
N MET A 647 -3.64 37.08 -11.93
CA MET A 647 -3.27 36.77 -13.32
C MET A 647 -2.85 38.03 -14.08
N ILE A 648 -3.53 39.16 -13.86
CA ILE A 648 -3.17 40.46 -14.49
C ILE A 648 -1.81 40.95 -13.98
N GLU A 649 -1.56 40.84 -12.67
CA GLU A 649 -0.26 41.16 -12.07
C GLU A 649 0.86 40.32 -12.69
N LEU A 650 0.64 39.00 -12.83
CA LEU A 650 1.62 38.08 -13.44
C LEU A 650 1.93 38.41 -14.90
N LEU A 651 0.95 38.88 -15.66
CA LEU A 651 1.13 39.27 -17.06
C LEU A 651 1.84 40.63 -17.22
N ASN A 652 2.05 41.36 -16.12
CA ASN A 652 2.67 42.68 -16.07
C ASN A 652 2.03 43.65 -17.08
N ILE A 653 0.69 43.65 -17.09
CA ILE A 653 -0.11 44.57 -17.88
C ILE A 653 -0.35 45.79 -16.98
N GLU A 654 0.30 46.90 -17.28
CA GLU A 654 0.08 48.16 -16.55
C GLU A 654 -1.37 48.64 -16.77
N ASN A 655 -2.02 49.07 -15.68
CA ASN A 655 -3.34 49.72 -15.73
C ASN A 655 -3.25 51.12 -16.33
#